data_AF-A0A1D6HJ49-F1
#
_entry.id   AF-A0A1D6HJ49-F1
#
_cell.length_a   1.000
_cell.length_b   1.000
_cell.length_c   1.000
_cell.angle_alpha   90.00
_cell.angle_beta   90.00
_cell.angle_gamma   90.00
#
_symmetry.space_group_name_H-M   'P 1'
#
loop_
_entity.id
_entity.type
_entity.pdbx_description
1 polymer ?
#
loop_
_entity_poly.entity_id
_entity_poly.type
_entity_poly.pdbx_seq_one_letter_code
_entity_poly.pdbx_strand_id
1 'polypeptide(L)'
;MRPSLLPKASHSTMKLHNINPSSRKISVAVATPVLVLLAFAVFSLYDINFADSYQYIRRASSASSSSSTTTPSLATTPSSSTVPDTSSSSSSPINSSSSSTSPAATTVEACDLTRGQWVPDDVAPYYTNLTCPFIDDLQNCIKFGKPSLEFLRWRWQPDGCDLPRFDAARFLEAMRGKSMAFVGDSLARNHLKSLLCILSQVSQPVEIVTNTEIDVTGRAVRRDFHYGRHGFNVSLFWSPFLVKANLSNAELGLGLWDMHLDTPDARWAAHIADFDYIVLSGTNWFFRPSVYHVGGRPVGRNSGASGAHNATEMPVSGAVRAAFSTALGAIAAREGFRGKALVRTVTPAHFENGEWNTGGDCVRTLPFRRGQRARDAVVAEFRAAQVDALRETEATSHRDGAELRLLDITEAMELRPDAHPSRYGHPPGGSVEGSFVVDCLHWRSPAIATPIIVLLLLALVSLYDMTFSDRHPHISSSSPSPAGVASACDFTRGEWVPDTEAPYYTNLTCPFIDDHQNCLKFGKPSLEFMRWRWRPDGCDLPRFDAARFLEAMRGKSMAFVGDSLSRNHAKSLLCLLSKEAQPVEVRTAPEIDVTGRVVRRDYRYGSYGFTISLFWSPFLVKANLSNATLGQWDLHLDTADARWASHIADFDYVVMSGTNWFLRPSVYREGGRVVGRNAAAAAAGNSTELPVPRAVRAAFRTALGAIAASEGFRGKVILRTVTPAHFENGEWNTGGDCVRTRPFRRRERELGAVEAEYRAAQVDALRETEAVMRRDGTDLLLLDITEAMDLRPDGHPSRYGHPPGGSVEGTFVVDCLHWCLPGPIDLWSELLLQMLLSRQ
;
A
#
# COMPACT_ATOMS: atom_id res chain seq x y z
N MET A 1 6.95 -88.85 18.67
CA MET A 1 6.21 -87.91 19.54
C MET A 1 6.63 -86.48 19.21
N ARG A 2 5.81 -85.47 19.53
CA ARG A 2 6.11 -84.01 19.48
C ARG A 2 6.40 -83.50 20.91
N PRO A 3 6.80 -82.22 21.15
CA PRO A 3 7.14 -81.12 20.21
C PRO A 3 8.68 -81.03 20.05
N SER A 4 9.45 -79.93 19.94
CA SER A 4 9.29 -78.44 19.90
C SER A 4 10.63 -77.86 19.37
N LEU A 5 10.75 -76.65 18.81
CA LEU A 5 9.82 -75.61 18.32
C LEU A 5 10.50 -74.88 17.12
N LEU A 6 9.83 -73.92 16.47
CA LEU A 6 10.18 -73.44 15.12
C LEU A 6 11.30 -72.36 15.03
N PRO A 7 12.01 -72.22 13.88
CA PRO A 7 13.17 -71.34 13.72
C PRO A 7 12.88 -70.02 12.96
N LYS A 8 13.91 -69.16 12.89
CA LYS A 8 14.03 -68.10 11.85
C LYS A 8 14.36 -68.71 10.49
N ALA A 9 13.96 -68.05 9.40
CA ALA A 9 14.51 -68.28 8.07
C ALA A 9 14.53 -66.97 7.25
N SER A 10 15.46 -66.86 6.30
CA SER A 10 15.60 -65.74 5.36
C SER A 10 15.91 -66.28 3.96
N HIS A 11 15.57 -65.49 2.94
CA HIS A 11 15.86 -65.73 1.51
C HIS A 11 15.32 -67.02 0.86
N SER A 12 14.53 -66.84 -0.20
CA SER A 12 15.01 -67.24 -1.53
C SER A 12 14.38 -66.37 -2.62
N THR A 13 15.02 -66.32 -3.79
CA THR A 13 14.58 -65.57 -4.98
C THR A 13 13.57 -66.34 -5.81
N MET A 14 12.63 -65.66 -6.46
CA MET A 14 11.86 -66.24 -7.57
C MET A 14 11.65 -65.23 -8.70
N LYS A 15 11.84 -65.68 -9.95
CA LYS A 15 11.50 -64.92 -11.16
C LYS A 15 9.98 -64.89 -11.34
N LEU A 16 9.44 -63.82 -11.92
CA LEU A 16 8.07 -63.83 -12.47
C LEU A 16 8.02 -63.21 -13.88
N HIS A 17 6.93 -63.48 -14.60
CA HIS A 17 6.81 -63.27 -16.04
C HIS A 17 6.43 -61.86 -16.47
N ASN A 18 6.81 -61.56 -17.71
CA ASN A 18 6.30 -60.48 -18.54
C ASN A 18 4.77 -60.60 -18.72
N ILE A 19 3.99 -59.58 -18.34
CA ILE A 19 2.54 -59.49 -18.57
C ILE A 19 2.22 -58.09 -19.12
N ASN A 20 1.49 -58.05 -20.24
CA ASN A 20 1.10 -56.84 -20.97
C ASN A 20 -0.33 -56.38 -20.58
N PRO A 21 -0.52 -55.17 -20.01
CA PRO A 21 -1.83 -54.62 -19.73
C PRO A 21 -2.28 -53.63 -20.81
N SER A 22 -2.72 -54.13 -21.97
CA SER A 22 -3.48 -53.30 -22.91
C SER A 22 -4.91 -53.04 -22.40
N SER A 23 -5.46 -51.87 -22.74
CA SER A 23 -6.84 -51.43 -22.46
C SER A 23 -7.20 -51.02 -21.01
N ARG A 24 -7.26 -49.70 -20.81
CA ARG A 24 -8.38 -49.01 -20.13
C ARG A 24 -8.44 -47.53 -20.58
N LYS A 25 -8.66 -47.33 -21.88
CA LYS A 25 -9.01 -46.00 -22.42
C LYS A 25 -10.43 -45.65 -21.94
N ILE A 26 -10.54 -44.92 -20.83
CA ILE A 26 -11.78 -44.20 -20.52
C ILE A 26 -11.95 -43.16 -21.63
N SER A 27 -13.04 -43.25 -22.38
CA SER A 27 -13.29 -42.32 -23.49
C SER A 27 -13.49 -40.90 -22.95
N VAL A 28 -12.87 -39.92 -23.60
CA VAL A 28 -13.00 -38.49 -23.25
C VAL A 28 -14.48 -38.08 -23.24
N ALA A 29 -15.29 -38.66 -24.13
CA ALA A 29 -16.74 -38.47 -24.21
C ALA A 29 -17.52 -38.84 -22.92
N VAL A 30 -16.92 -39.61 -22.00
CA VAL A 30 -17.52 -39.96 -20.69
C VAL A 30 -16.90 -39.14 -19.55
N ALA A 31 -15.63 -38.76 -19.66
CA ALA A 31 -14.96 -37.94 -18.65
C ALA A 31 -15.50 -36.49 -18.61
N THR A 32 -15.71 -35.87 -19.78
CA THR A 32 -16.14 -34.47 -19.87
C THR A 32 -17.53 -34.22 -19.25
N PRO A 33 -18.59 -35.01 -19.53
CA PRO A 33 -19.90 -34.79 -18.90
C PRO A 33 -19.87 -34.95 -17.37
N VAL A 34 -19.08 -35.89 -16.84
CA VAL A 34 -18.95 -36.11 -15.39
C VAL A 34 -18.24 -34.95 -14.70
N LEU A 35 -17.17 -34.41 -15.31
CA LEU A 35 -16.49 -33.22 -14.79
C LEU A 35 -17.37 -31.97 -14.86
N VAL A 36 -18.18 -31.81 -15.91
CA VAL A 36 -19.16 -30.72 -16.02
C VAL A 36 -20.27 -30.84 -14.96
N LEU A 37 -20.82 -32.04 -14.73
CA LEU A 37 -21.81 -32.27 -13.67
C LEU A 37 -21.25 -32.04 -12.26
N LEU A 38 -20.00 -32.46 -12.00
CA LEU A 38 -19.31 -32.16 -10.75
C LEU A 38 -19.07 -30.65 -10.58
N ALA A 39 -18.69 -29.93 -11.64
CA ALA A 39 -18.56 -28.48 -11.59
C ALA A 39 -19.89 -27.79 -11.25
N PHE A 40 -21.01 -28.17 -11.88
CA PHE A 40 -22.34 -27.65 -11.56
C PHE A 40 -22.80 -28.00 -10.14
N ALA A 41 -22.50 -29.20 -9.64
CA ALA A 41 -22.80 -29.58 -8.26
C ALA A 41 -21.99 -28.75 -7.24
N VAL A 42 -20.69 -28.52 -7.49
CA VAL A 42 -19.85 -27.67 -6.63
C VAL A 42 -20.32 -26.22 -6.66
N PHE A 43 -20.69 -25.69 -7.84
CA PHE A 43 -21.24 -24.33 -7.98
C PHE A 43 -22.53 -24.17 -7.17
N SER A 44 -23.45 -25.14 -7.29
CA SER A 44 -24.73 -25.16 -6.58
C SER A 44 -24.59 -25.27 -5.05
N LEU A 45 -23.48 -25.82 -4.55
CA LEU A 45 -23.16 -25.90 -3.11
C LEU A 45 -22.40 -24.66 -2.60
N TYR A 46 -21.74 -23.90 -3.48
CA TYR A 46 -21.05 -22.66 -3.13
C TYR A 46 -22.02 -21.47 -3.02
N ASP A 47 -22.98 -21.33 -3.94
CA ASP A 47 -23.98 -20.24 -3.93
C ASP A 47 -24.79 -20.18 -2.62
N ILE A 48 -25.02 -21.33 -1.98
CA ILE A 48 -25.85 -21.47 -0.77
C ILE A 48 -25.15 -20.92 0.50
N ASN A 49 -23.81 -20.91 0.56
CA ASN A 49 -23.09 -20.72 1.84
C ASN A 49 -22.45 -19.33 2.06
N PHE A 50 -22.60 -18.37 1.14
CA PHE A 50 -22.02 -17.03 1.30
C PHE A 50 -23.01 -15.85 1.07
N ALA A 51 -24.23 -16.12 0.61
CA ALA A 51 -25.22 -15.08 0.32
C ALA A 51 -25.99 -14.56 1.55
N ASP A 52 -26.15 -15.39 2.59
CA ASP A 52 -27.09 -15.13 3.69
C ASP A 52 -26.72 -13.93 4.59
N SER A 53 -25.43 -13.56 4.67
CA SER A 53 -24.96 -12.49 5.57
C SER A 53 -25.38 -11.07 5.17
N TYR A 54 -25.90 -10.85 3.96
CA TYR A 54 -26.37 -9.52 3.52
C TYR A 54 -27.76 -9.50 2.86
N GLN A 55 -28.31 -10.65 2.47
CA GLN A 55 -29.71 -10.80 2.02
C GLN A 55 -30.72 -10.26 3.05
N TYR A 56 -30.38 -10.28 4.34
CA TYR A 56 -31.26 -9.87 5.43
C TYR A 56 -31.63 -8.37 5.42
N ILE A 57 -30.73 -7.50 4.98
CA ILE A 57 -30.90 -6.03 5.08
C ILE A 57 -31.99 -5.50 4.12
N ARG A 58 -32.15 -6.13 2.94
CA ARG A 58 -33.29 -5.83 2.05
C ARG A 58 -34.61 -6.41 2.54
N ARG A 59 -34.60 -7.53 3.28
CA ARG A 59 -35.85 -8.10 3.83
C ARG A 59 -36.49 -7.20 4.88
N ALA A 60 -35.69 -6.61 5.77
CA ALA A 60 -36.18 -5.66 6.77
C ALA A 60 -36.88 -4.43 6.15
N SER A 61 -36.36 -3.90 5.05
CA SER A 61 -36.94 -2.74 4.33
C SER A 61 -38.14 -3.09 3.44
N SER A 62 -38.32 -4.36 3.06
CA SER A 62 -39.56 -4.86 2.41
C SER A 62 -40.67 -5.28 3.38
N ALA A 63 -40.35 -5.51 4.66
CA ALA A 63 -41.30 -6.02 5.65
C ALA A 63 -42.26 -4.95 6.21
N SER A 64 -41.96 -3.66 6.01
CA SER A 64 -42.77 -2.54 6.50
C SER A 64 -43.94 -2.16 5.57
N SER A 65 -44.08 -2.78 4.39
CA SER A 65 -45.08 -2.43 3.37
C SER A 65 -46.23 -3.44 3.22
N SER A 66 -46.59 -4.20 4.26
CA SER A 66 -47.65 -5.21 4.19
C SER A 66 -48.53 -5.33 5.45
N SER A 67 -49.41 -4.36 5.66
CA SER A 67 -50.69 -4.58 6.35
C SER A 67 -51.78 -3.70 5.70
N SER A 68 -53.03 -4.18 5.67
CA SER A 68 -54.01 -3.75 4.67
C SER A 68 -55.24 -3.03 5.23
N THR A 69 -55.51 -1.86 4.67
CA THR A 69 -56.84 -1.39 4.25
C THR A 69 -57.95 -1.21 5.31
N THR A 70 -58.36 0.05 5.52
CA THR A 70 -59.80 0.40 5.47
C THR A 70 -60.00 1.75 4.77
N THR A 71 -60.91 1.81 3.81
CA THR A 71 -61.34 3.02 3.07
C THR A 71 -62.37 3.82 3.88
N PRO A 72 -62.58 5.12 3.61
CA PRO A 72 -63.51 5.49 2.54
C PRO A 72 -63.02 6.60 1.58
N SER A 73 -63.73 6.71 0.46
CA SER A 73 -63.40 7.54 -0.70
C SER A 73 -64.05 8.93 -0.68
N LEU A 74 -63.41 9.91 -1.33
CA LEU A 74 -64.10 10.87 -2.19
C LEU A 74 -63.23 11.18 -3.41
N ALA A 75 -63.86 11.47 -4.56
CA ALA A 75 -63.17 11.63 -5.84
C ALA A 75 -63.31 13.05 -6.40
N THR A 76 -62.37 13.47 -7.24
CA THR A 76 -62.58 14.37 -8.40
C THR A 76 -61.45 14.15 -9.41
N THR A 77 -61.76 14.27 -10.70
CA THR A 77 -60.86 14.05 -11.85
C THR A 77 -60.03 15.29 -12.22
N PRO A 78 -58.95 15.14 -13.03
CA PRO A 78 -57.99 16.23 -13.30
C PRO A 78 -58.41 17.15 -14.46
N SER A 79 -57.69 18.26 -14.61
CA SER A 79 -57.64 19.06 -15.84
C SER A 79 -56.20 19.42 -16.19
N SER A 80 -55.92 19.63 -17.47
CA SER A 80 -54.57 19.84 -18.02
C SER A 80 -54.54 21.04 -18.96
N SER A 81 -53.47 21.83 -18.91
CA SER A 81 -53.07 22.77 -19.96
C SER A 81 -51.56 23.06 -19.82
N THR A 82 -50.72 22.44 -20.64
CA THR A 82 -50.21 22.93 -21.95
C THR A 82 -49.29 24.15 -21.88
N VAL A 83 -48.08 23.95 -22.41
CA VAL A 83 -47.04 24.95 -22.69
C VAL A 83 -47.32 25.58 -24.07
N PRO A 84 -47.01 26.89 -24.27
CA PRO A 84 -45.88 27.28 -25.13
C PRO A 84 -44.91 28.19 -24.35
N ASP A 85 -43.57 28.15 -24.47
CA ASP A 85 -42.63 27.80 -25.55
C ASP A 85 -42.30 28.97 -26.52
N THR A 86 -41.04 29.00 -26.98
CA THR A 86 -40.36 30.01 -27.84
C THR A 86 -40.14 31.43 -27.28
N SER A 87 -39.14 32.22 -27.74
CA SER A 87 -37.78 31.91 -28.24
C SER A 87 -36.95 33.22 -28.37
N SER A 88 -35.65 33.12 -28.70
CA SER A 88 -34.69 34.21 -29.02
C SER A 88 -34.33 35.19 -27.88
N SER A 89 -33.09 35.58 -27.56
CA SER A 89 -31.80 35.71 -28.28
C SER A 89 -31.57 37.05 -29.01
N SER A 90 -30.87 37.99 -28.35
CA SER A 90 -29.90 38.89 -28.98
C SER A 90 -29.01 39.58 -27.93
N SER A 91 -27.85 40.06 -28.36
CA SER A 91 -26.78 40.60 -27.51
C SER A 91 -26.79 42.13 -27.42
N SER A 92 -26.29 42.64 -26.28
CA SER A 92 -25.58 43.91 -26.02
C SER A 92 -25.54 45.01 -27.09
N PRO A 93 -25.54 46.27 -26.64
CA PRO A 93 -24.24 46.95 -26.63
C PRO A 93 -23.84 47.58 -25.29
N ILE A 94 -22.55 47.85 -25.16
CA ILE A 94 -21.91 48.56 -24.03
C ILE A 94 -22.26 50.05 -24.10
N ASN A 95 -22.46 50.69 -22.96
CA ASN A 95 -22.14 52.12 -22.81
C ASN A 95 -21.59 52.41 -21.41
N SER A 96 -20.54 53.22 -21.34
CA SER A 96 -19.76 53.46 -20.12
C SER A 96 -19.91 54.91 -19.66
N SER A 97 -20.62 55.12 -18.55
CA SER A 97 -20.69 56.42 -17.87
C SER A 97 -20.65 56.23 -16.35
N SER A 98 -19.58 56.71 -15.71
CA SER A 98 -19.42 56.65 -14.26
C SER A 98 -20.33 57.65 -13.54
N SER A 99 -21.24 57.16 -12.70
CA SER A 99 -21.96 57.96 -11.71
C SER A 99 -21.65 57.45 -10.30
N SER A 100 -21.00 58.29 -9.50
CA SER A 100 -20.64 57.98 -8.11
C SER A 100 -21.86 58.11 -7.20
N THR A 101 -22.57 57.02 -6.96
CA THR A 101 -23.59 56.92 -5.91
C THR A 101 -23.04 56.11 -4.74
N SER A 102 -23.03 56.70 -3.54
CA SER A 102 -22.58 56.00 -2.33
C SER A 102 -23.35 54.69 -2.14
N PRO A 103 -22.68 53.56 -1.82
CA PRO A 103 -23.40 52.35 -1.48
C PRO A 103 -24.21 52.60 -0.20
N ALA A 104 -25.54 52.56 -0.32
CA ALA A 104 -26.39 52.24 0.81
C ALA A 104 -25.91 50.90 1.39
N ALA A 105 -26.00 50.72 2.71
CA ALA A 105 -25.49 49.53 3.38
C ALA A 105 -26.37 48.30 3.10
N THR A 106 -26.27 47.76 1.89
CA THR A 106 -26.81 46.45 1.54
C THR A 106 -26.15 45.43 2.47
N THR A 107 -26.93 44.87 3.38
CA THR A 107 -26.51 43.72 4.18
C THR A 107 -26.21 42.58 3.22
N VAL A 108 -24.93 42.28 2.99
CA VAL A 108 -24.50 41.14 2.20
C VAL A 108 -24.99 39.89 2.92
N GLU A 109 -26.01 39.23 2.37
CA GLU A 109 -26.51 37.97 2.92
C GLU A 109 -25.37 36.94 2.94
N ALA A 110 -25.26 36.22 4.05
CA ALA A 110 -24.21 35.23 4.21
C ALA A 110 -24.45 34.09 3.21
N CYS A 111 -23.55 33.94 2.23
CA CYS A 111 -23.73 32.99 1.15
C CYS A 111 -23.87 31.54 1.63
N ASP A 112 -24.90 30.86 1.14
CA ASP A 112 -25.15 29.44 1.35
C ASP A 112 -24.13 28.60 0.58
N LEU A 113 -23.00 28.30 1.23
CA LEU A 113 -21.95 27.44 0.65
C LEU A 113 -22.38 25.97 0.48
N THR A 114 -23.51 25.56 1.07
CA THR A 114 -23.90 24.14 1.18
C THR A 114 -24.54 23.59 -0.09
N ARG A 115 -25.13 24.47 -0.91
CA ARG A 115 -25.76 24.14 -2.20
C ARG A 115 -25.04 24.87 -3.32
N GLY A 116 -24.81 24.15 -4.41
CA GLY A 116 -24.00 24.63 -5.53
C GLY A 116 -23.86 23.60 -6.64
N GLN A 117 -22.95 23.85 -7.57
CA GLN A 117 -22.61 22.94 -8.65
C GLN A 117 -21.11 22.93 -8.91
N TRP A 118 -20.60 21.84 -9.49
CA TRP A 118 -19.22 21.80 -9.95
C TRP A 118 -19.11 22.40 -11.35
N VAL A 119 -18.22 23.38 -11.48
CA VAL A 119 -17.86 24.05 -12.74
C VAL A 119 -16.39 23.79 -13.08
N PRO A 120 -15.99 23.85 -14.36
CA PRO A 120 -14.58 23.77 -14.74
C PRO A 120 -13.73 24.87 -14.10
N ASP A 121 -12.49 24.57 -13.73
CA ASP A 121 -11.47 25.55 -13.30
C ASP A 121 -10.19 25.30 -14.10
N ASP A 122 -9.96 26.10 -15.14
CA ASP A 122 -8.80 26.00 -16.04
C ASP A 122 -7.46 26.35 -15.37
N VAL A 123 -7.50 26.92 -14.16
CA VAL A 123 -6.33 27.33 -13.36
C VAL A 123 -6.01 26.26 -12.30
N ALA A 124 -6.78 25.17 -12.20
CA ALA A 124 -6.57 24.07 -11.25
C ALA A 124 -5.57 23.01 -11.79
N PRO A 125 -4.90 22.23 -10.91
CA PRO A 125 -5.09 22.13 -9.46
C PRO A 125 -4.32 23.18 -8.63
N TYR A 126 -4.59 23.22 -7.32
CA TYR A 126 -3.82 24.02 -6.36
C TYR A 126 -2.40 23.47 -6.12
N TYR A 127 -2.20 22.17 -6.30
CA TYR A 127 -0.94 21.46 -6.07
C TYR A 127 -0.95 20.16 -6.88
N THR A 128 0.22 19.52 -7.02
CA THR A 128 0.37 18.22 -7.69
C THR A 128 1.05 17.20 -6.77
N ASN A 129 1.19 15.96 -7.23
CA ASN A 129 2.04 14.95 -6.57
C ASN A 129 3.56 15.24 -6.68
N LEU A 130 3.95 16.29 -7.40
CA LEU A 130 5.31 16.83 -7.43
C LEU A 130 5.48 18.04 -6.50
N THR A 131 4.43 18.81 -6.23
CA THR A 131 4.50 20.03 -5.40
C THR A 131 3.90 19.88 -4.00
N CYS A 132 3.31 18.73 -3.67
CA CYS A 132 2.94 18.38 -2.31
C CYS A 132 3.61 17.07 -1.87
N PRO A 133 4.43 17.08 -0.80
CA PRO A 133 4.99 15.85 -0.25
C PRO A 133 3.95 15.05 0.56
N PHE A 134 2.94 15.68 1.14
CA PHE A 134 1.99 15.07 2.09
C PHE A 134 0.96 14.09 1.48
N ILE A 135 0.96 13.85 0.16
CA ILE A 135 0.06 12.92 -0.52
C ILE A 135 0.53 11.47 -0.30
N ASP A 136 -0.28 10.64 0.37
CA ASP A 136 -0.02 9.20 0.50
C ASP A 136 -0.19 8.50 -0.86
N ASP A 137 0.49 7.37 -1.07
CA ASP A 137 0.30 6.54 -2.27
C ASP A 137 -1.19 6.18 -2.52
N LEU A 138 -1.92 5.80 -1.47
CA LEU A 138 -3.38 5.61 -1.45
C LEU A 138 -4.20 6.75 -2.08
N GLN A 139 -3.64 7.96 -2.14
CA GLN A 139 -4.26 9.18 -2.67
C GLN A 139 -3.62 9.62 -4.00
N ASN A 140 -2.46 9.06 -4.36
CA ASN A 140 -1.60 9.49 -5.47
C ASN A 140 -2.06 8.88 -6.81
N CYS A 141 -3.28 9.19 -7.20
CA CYS A 141 -3.94 8.73 -8.43
C CYS A 141 -3.09 8.94 -9.70
N ILE A 142 -2.22 9.95 -9.69
CA ILE A 142 -1.32 10.31 -10.79
C ILE A 142 -0.18 9.28 -10.89
N LYS A 143 0.47 8.92 -9.77
CA LYS A 143 1.55 7.90 -9.72
C LYS A 143 1.10 6.55 -10.27
N PHE A 144 -0.15 6.18 -10.02
CA PHE A 144 -0.72 4.90 -10.43
C PHE A 144 -1.53 4.95 -11.74
N GLY A 145 -1.38 6.02 -12.53
CA GLY A 145 -1.84 6.05 -13.92
C GLY A 145 -3.36 6.14 -14.10
N LYS A 146 -4.05 6.94 -13.27
CA LYS A 146 -5.49 7.25 -13.47
C LYS A 146 -5.70 7.90 -14.87
N PRO A 147 -6.45 7.29 -15.81
CA PRO A 147 -6.41 7.66 -17.23
C PRO A 147 -6.92 9.06 -17.60
N SER A 148 -7.79 9.64 -16.78
CA SER A 148 -8.18 11.05 -16.90
C SER A 148 -7.76 11.81 -15.64
N LEU A 149 -7.16 12.98 -15.86
CA LEU A 149 -6.83 13.96 -14.83
C LEU A 149 -7.87 15.10 -14.77
N GLU A 150 -8.97 15.00 -15.52
CA GLU A 150 -10.03 16.03 -15.56
C GLU A 150 -10.69 16.23 -14.19
N PHE A 151 -10.69 15.22 -13.31
CA PHE A 151 -11.17 15.33 -11.93
C PHE A 151 -10.43 16.42 -11.11
N LEU A 152 -9.23 16.83 -11.53
CA LEU A 152 -8.47 17.93 -10.92
C LEU A 152 -8.96 19.32 -11.34
N ARG A 153 -9.72 19.44 -12.44
CA ARG A 153 -10.14 20.70 -13.07
C ARG A 153 -11.58 21.12 -12.74
N TRP A 154 -12.02 20.85 -11.52
CA TRP A 154 -13.38 21.18 -11.06
C TRP A 154 -13.36 21.98 -9.76
N ARG A 155 -14.22 23.00 -9.69
CA ARG A 155 -14.42 23.86 -8.52
C ARG A 155 -15.90 23.96 -8.16
N TRP A 156 -16.18 24.09 -6.86
CA TRP A 156 -17.53 24.29 -6.33
C TRP A 156 -17.95 25.76 -6.51
N GLN A 157 -19.09 25.96 -7.14
CA GLN A 157 -19.77 27.23 -7.31
C GLN A 157 -21.08 27.21 -6.49
N PRO A 158 -21.17 27.95 -5.37
CA PRO A 158 -22.39 28.04 -4.58
C PRO A 158 -23.57 28.67 -5.34
N ASP A 159 -24.78 28.37 -4.90
CA ASP A 159 -26.00 29.03 -5.37
C ASP A 159 -26.05 30.47 -4.82
N GLY A 160 -25.83 31.47 -5.68
CA GLY A 160 -26.02 32.88 -5.34
C GLY A 160 -24.77 33.68 -4.94
N CYS A 161 -23.58 33.07 -4.88
CA CYS A 161 -22.32 33.83 -4.77
C CYS A 161 -21.13 33.13 -5.45
N ASP A 162 -20.10 33.91 -5.76
CA ASP A 162 -18.78 33.40 -6.16
C ASP A 162 -17.95 33.06 -4.92
N LEU A 163 -17.67 31.77 -4.71
CA LEU A 163 -16.70 31.32 -3.71
C LEU A 163 -15.28 31.74 -4.14
N PRO A 164 -14.57 32.61 -3.38
CA PRO A 164 -13.23 33.03 -3.75
C PRO A 164 -12.25 31.85 -3.83
N ARG A 165 -11.25 31.94 -4.71
CA ARG A 165 -10.19 30.91 -4.79
C ARG A 165 -9.36 30.93 -3.50
N PHE A 166 -8.96 29.76 -3.02
CA PHE A 166 -8.20 29.65 -1.78
C PHE A 166 -6.82 30.29 -1.94
N ASP A 167 -6.50 31.21 -1.04
CA ASP A 167 -5.22 31.92 -0.96
C ASP A 167 -4.45 31.41 0.26
N ALA A 168 -3.36 30.67 0.01
CA ALA A 168 -2.52 30.08 1.05
C ALA A 168 -1.76 31.11 1.89
N ALA A 169 -1.34 32.23 1.30
CA ALA A 169 -0.66 33.29 2.03
C ALA A 169 -1.64 34.00 2.98
N ARG A 170 -2.81 34.39 2.46
CA ARG A 170 -3.88 35.00 3.26
C ARG A 170 -4.41 34.07 4.35
N PHE A 171 -4.50 32.76 4.09
CA PHE A 171 -4.86 31.79 5.13
C PHE A 171 -3.81 31.73 6.24
N LEU A 172 -2.52 31.62 5.91
CA LEU A 172 -1.44 31.57 6.90
C LEU A 172 -1.34 32.85 7.74
N GLU A 173 -1.64 34.02 7.17
CA GLU A 173 -1.76 35.27 7.94
C GLU A 173 -3.03 35.31 8.82
N ALA A 174 -4.18 34.82 8.33
CA ALA A 174 -5.40 34.73 9.13
C ALA A 174 -5.30 33.72 10.30
N MET A 175 -4.38 32.76 10.19
CA MET A 175 -4.05 31.76 11.20
C MET A 175 -2.79 32.09 12.02
N ARG A 176 -2.22 33.29 11.87
CA ARG A 176 -1.02 33.73 12.59
C ARG A 176 -1.21 33.65 14.11
N GLY A 177 -0.33 32.91 14.77
CA GLY A 177 -0.33 32.70 16.22
C GLY A 177 -1.43 31.78 16.76
N LYS A 178 -2.10 31.01 15.91
CA LYS A 178 -3.27 30.18 16.28
C LYS A 178 -3.01 28.67 16.19
N SER A 179 -3.93 27.88 16.71
CA SER A 179 -3.90 26.41 16.67
C SER A 179 -5.20 25.80 16.12
N MET A 180 -5.10 24.72 15.34
CA MET A 180 -6.23 24.00 14.74
C MET A 180 -6.11 22.47 14.89
N ALA A 181 -7.17 21.79 15.34
CA ALA A 181 -7.22 20.33 15.43
C ALA A 181 -8.16 19.71 14.38
N PHE A 182 -7.74 18.61 13.76
CA PHE A 182 -8.59 17.69 13.01
C PHE A 182 -8.76 16.41 13.83
N VAL A 183 -9.99 16.09 14.22
CA VAL A 183 -10.31 14.93 15.06
C VAL A 183 -11.22 13.98 14.27
N GLY A 184 -10.79 12.73 14.08
CA GLY A 184 -11.64 11.77 13.39
C GLY A 184 -10.93 10.60 12.70
N ASP A 185 -11.53 10.17 11.59
CA ASP A 185 -11.15 8.99 10.80
C ASP A 185 -10.19 9.31 9.63
N SER A 186 -10.10 8.40 8.66
CA SER A 186 -9.24 8.55 7.47
C SER A 186 -9.59 9.79 6.63
N LEU A 187 -10.84 10.26 6.66
CA LEU A 187 -11.28 11.47 5.97
C LEU A 187 -10.85 12.75 6.69
N ALA A 188 -10.77 12.73 8.03
CA ALA A 188 -10.17 13.84 8.79
C ALA A 188 -8.70 14.04 8.39
N ARG A 189 -7.94 12.93 8.33
CA ARG A 189 -6.56 12.92 7.82
C ARG A 189 -6.47 13.37 6.36
N ASN A 190 -7.41 12.96 5.50
CA ASN A 190 -7.43 13.37 4.09
C ASN A 190 -7.70 14.87 3.93
N HIS A 191 -8.55 15.46 4.77
CA HIS A 191 -8.84 16.88 4.75
C HIS A 191 -7.62 17.70 5.21
N LEU A 192 -6.97 17.31 6.32
CA LEU A 192 -5.72 17.94 6.75
C LEU A 192 -4.64 17.85 5.67
N LYS A 193 -4.42 16.67 5.06
CA LYS A 193 -3.38 16.51 4.02
C LYS A 193 -3.61 17.41 2.81
N SER A 194 -4.86 17.60 2.38
CA SER A 194 -5.22 18.60 1.36
C SER A 194 -4.84 20.02 1.78
N LEU A 195 -5.17 20.42 3.02
CA LEU A 195 -4.79 21.74 3.55
C LEU A 195 -3.25 21.90 3.59
N LEU A 196 -2.52 20.94 4.16
CA LEU A 196 -1.05 20.96 4.19
C LEU A 196 -0.47 21.11 2.78
N CYS A 197 -1.00 20.39 1.78
CA CYS A 197 -0.59 20.53 0.38
C CYS A 197 -0.77 21.94 -0.18
N ILE A 198 -1.93 22.58 0.05
CA ILE A 198 -2.22 23.92 -0.47
C ILE A 198 -1.32 24.96 0.21
N LEU A 199 -1.13 24.87 1.54
CA LEU A 199 -0.26 25.78 2.28
C LEU A 199 1.23 25.62 1.92
N SER A 200 1.65 24.39 1.58
CA SER A 200 3.01 24.05 1.14
C SER A 200 3.47 24.78 -0.13
N GLN A 201 2.54 25.35 -0.91
CA GLN A 201 2.89 26.17 -2.08
C GLN A 201 3.42 27.58 -1.69
N VAL A 202 3.31 27.97 -0.40
CA VAL A 202 3.77 29.26 0.13
C VAL A 202 4.71 29.09 1.34
N SER A 203 4.43 28.14 2.24
CA SER A 203 5.31 27.79 3.36
C SER A 203 5.23 26.30 3.64
N GLN A 204 6.37 25.64 3.79
CA GLN A 204 6.41 24.28 4.33
C GLN A 204 6.20 24.31 5.85
N PRO A 205 5.45 23.35 6.44
CA PRO A 205 5.45 23.12 7.88
C PRO A 205 6.61 22.21 8.29
N VAL A 206 6.84 22.12 9.60
CA VAL A 206 7.64 21.06 10.24
C VAL A 206 6.70 20.21 11.08
N GLU A 207 6.63 18.89 10.83
CA GLU A 207 5.94 17.97 11.74
C GLU A 207 6.74 17.84 13.06
N ILE A 208 6.07 18.05 14.20
CA ILE A 208 6.63 17.94 15.55
C ILE A 208 6.35 16.51 16.05
N VAL A 209 7.41 15.74 16.27
CA VAL A 209 7.34 14.31 16.57
C VAL A 209 7.00 14.07 18.05
N THR A 210 5.71 13.99 18.36
CA THR A 210 5.19 13.63 19.69
C THR A 210 5.07 12.10 19.84
N ASN A 211 6.20 11.41 20.05
CA ASN A 211 6.29 9.94 20.16
C ASN A 211 5.63 9.31 21.41
N THR A 212 4.77 10.04 22.13
CA THR A 212 4.22 9.62 23.44
C THR A 212 2.95 8.77 23.36
N GLU A 213 2.20 8.81 22.25
CA GLU A 213 0.94 8.06 22.10
C GLU A 213 0.88 7.27 20.79
N ILE A 214 0.92 5.94 20.92
CA ILE A 214 0.69 4.98 19.82
C ILE A 214 -0.60 4.18 20.07
N ASP A 215 -1.31 3.83 19.00
CA ASP A 215 -2.47 2.94 19.07
C ASP A 215 -2.08 1.45 19.12
N VAL A 216 -3.09 0.58 19.24
CA VAL A 216 -2.92 -0.89 19.27
C VAL A 216 -2.30 -1.50 18.00
N THR A 217 -2.09 -0.70 16.94
CA THR A 217 -1.39 -1.08 15.71
C THR A 217 0.02 -0.49 15.62
N GLY A 218 0.50 0.16 16.68
CA GLY A 218 1.81 0.82 16.74
C GLY A 218 1.87 2.15 15.99
N ARG A 219 0.72 2.75 15.64
CA ARG A 219 0.66 4.02 14.86
C ARG A 219 0.45 5.20 15.79
N ALA A 220 1.19 6.29 15.56
CA ALA A 220 1.04 7.54 16.32
C ALA A 220 -0.42 8.05 16.28
N VAL A 221 -1.02 8.24 17.45
CA VAL A 221 -2.40 8.71 17.62
C VAL A 221 -2.52 10.20 17.27
N ARG A 222 -1.50 10.96 17.64
CA ARG A 222 -1.37 12.40 17.44
C ARG A 222 -0.25 12.71 16.45
N ARG A 223 -0.45 13.73 15.62
CA ARG A 223 0.57 14.36 14.76
C ARG A 223 0.38 15.86 14.76
N ASP A 224 1.43 16.64 14.96
CA ASP A 224 1.38 18.10 15.02
C ASP A 224 2.26 18.71 13.93
N PHE A 225 1.82 19.78 13.27
CA PHE A 225 2.54 20.47 12.20
C PHE A 225 2.64 21.96 12.52
N HIS A 226 3.84 22.53 12.43
CA HIS A 226 4.13 23.90 12.83
C HIS A 226 4.66 24.76 11.66
N TYR A 227 4.05 25.92 11.45
CA TYR A 227 4.45 26.92 10.45
C TYR A 227 5.20 28.08 11.11
N GLY A 228 6.52 27.91 11.31
CA GLY A 228 7.33 28.81 12.15
C GLY A 228 7.26 30.32 11.82
N ARG A 229 7.17 30.70 10.53
CA ARG A 229 7.00 32.11 10.11
C ARG A 229 5.66 32.73 10.57
N HIS A 230 4.66 31.90 10.81
CA HIS A 230 3.30 32.31 11.14
C HIS A 230 2.93 32.00 12.60
N GLY A 231 3.68 31.14 13.29
CA GLY A 231 3.29 30.64 14.62
C GLY A 231 1.98 29.85 14.59
N PHE A 232 1.63 29.28 13.44
CA PHE A 232 0.41 28.49 13.24
C PHE A 232 0.70 27.01 13.50
N ASN A 233 -0.10 26.40 14.37
CA ASN A 233 -0.06 24.97 14.69
C ASN A 233 -1.29 24.27 14.09
N VAL A 234 -1.11 23.10 13.47
CA VAL A 234 -2.23 22.24 13.07
C VAL A 234 -1.98 20.78 13.41
N SER A 235 -2.96 20.13 14.03
CA SER A 235 -2.81 18.80 14.63
C SER A 235 -3.86 17.82 14.09
N LEU A 236 -3.49 16.54 14.03
CA LEU A 236 -4.38 15.42 13.73
C LEU A 236 -4.50 14.52 14.95
N PHE A 237 -5.74 14.17 15.32
CA PHE A 237 -6.05 13.17 16.33
C PHE A 237 -6.80 11.99 15.70
N TRP A 238 -6.21 10.80 15.78
CA TRP A 238 -6.80 9.55 15.31
C TRP A 238 -7.84 9.01 16.30
N SER A 239 -9.04 9.58 16.20
CA SER A 239 -10.22 9.17 16.97
C SER A 239 -11.36 8.84 15.98
N PRO A 240 -11.32 7.66 15.32
CA PRO A 240 -12.23 7.34 14.22
C PRO A 240 -13.72 7.28 14.62
N PHE A 241 -14.00 7.20 15.92
CA PHE A 241 -15.34 7.20 16.51
C PHE A 241 -15.67 8.46 17.32
N LEU A 242 -14.72 9.39 17.51
CA LEU A 242 -14.75 10.55 18.44
C LEU A 242 -14.90 10.21 19.94
N VAL A 243 -15.59 9.13 20.28
CA VAL A 243 -15.76 8.58 21.63
C VAL A 243 -14.74 7.49 21.95
N LYS A 244 -14.55 7.21 23.25
CA LYS A 244 -13.70 6.13 23.74
C LYS A 244 -14.14 4.78 23.16
N ALA A 245 -13.26 4.15 22.40
CA ALA A 245 -13.50 2.83 21.80
C ALA A 245 -12.30 1.91 22.01
N ASN A 246 -12.56 0.69 22.47
CA ASN A 246 -11.56 -0.37 22.69
C ASN A 246 -11.73 -1.49 21.64
N LEU A 247 -10.65 -2.21 21.32
CA LEU A 247 -10.68 -3.36 20.43
C LEU A 247 -10.55 -4.67 21.25
N SER A 248 -11.52 -5.56 21.13
CA SER A 248 -11.53 -6.90 21.74
C SER A 248 -11.37 -8.01 20.68
N ASN A 249 -10.78 -9.14 21.08
CA ASN A 249 -10.52 -10.33 20.26
C ASN A 249 -9.81 -10.05 18.90
N ALA A 250 -8.54 -9.65 18.97
CA ALA A 250 -7.75 -9.25 17.79
C ALA A 250 -7.33 -10.41 16.84
N GLU A 251 -7.46 -11.68 17.26
CA GLU A 251 -6.87 -12.86 16.60
C GLU A 251 -7.34 -13.15 15.15
N LEU A 252 -8.39 -12.47 14.67
CA LEU A 252 -8.97 -12.66 13.33
C LEU A 252 -8.88 -11.40 12.44
N GLY A 253 -8.15 -10.36 12.84
CA GLY A 253 -7.98 -9.12 12.05
C GLY A 253 -9.23 -8.25 11.85
N LEU A 254 -10.39 -8.73 12.31
CA LEU A 254 -11.70 -8.07 12.29
C LEU A 254 -12.31 -8.00 13.70
N GLY A 255 -11.47 -7.63 14.69
CA GLY A 255 -11.86 -7.58 16.10
C GLY A 255 -13.05 -6.67 16.40
N LEU A 256 -13.71 -6.95 17.52
CA LEU A 256 -14.95 -6.30 17.96
C LEU A 256 -14.64 -4.97 18.65
N TRP A 257 -15.42 -3.93 18.35
CA TRP A 257 -15.23 -2.60 18.97
C TRP A 257 -16.21 -2.35 20.12
N ASP A 258 -15.67 -2.19 21.32
CA ASP A 258 -16.40 -1.78 22.51
C ASP A 258 -16.41 -0.25 22.60
N MET A 259 -17.50 0.37 22.15
CA MET A 259 -17.66 1.83 22.04
C MET A 259 -18.47 2.40 23.20
N HIS A 260 -17.90 3.34 23.96
CA HIS A 260 -18.60 4.04 25.05
C HIS A 260 -19.22 5.34 24.54
N LEU A 261 -20.48 5.31 24.11
CA LEU A 261 -21.14 6.42 23.41
C LEU A 261 -21.31 7.69 24.26
N ASP A 262 -21.22 7.56 25.59
CA ASP A 262 -21.31 8.64 26.59
C ASP A 262 -19.96 9.24 26.99
N THR A 263 -18.84 8.67 26.52
CA THR A 263 -17.50 8.98 27.00
C THR A 263 -16.63 9.49 25.84
N PRO A 264 -16.25 10.78 25.79
CA PRO A 264 -15.38 11.29 24.73
C PRO A 264 -13.99 10.64 24.80
N ASP A 265 -13.33 10.48 23.65
CA ASP A 265 -11.97 9.91 23.61
C ASP A 265 -10.95 10.88 24.21
N ALA A 266 -10.43 10.53 25.39
CA ALA A 266 -9.55 11.37 26.20
C ALA A 266 -8.32 11.88 25.43
N ARG A 267 -7.82 11.11 24.45
CA ARG A 267 -6.60 11.40 23.66
C ARG A 267 -6.70 12.67 22.82
N TRP A 268 -7.92 13.14 22.51
CA TRP A 268 -8.15 14.47 21.97
C TRP A 268 -8.93 15.36 22.94
N ALA A 269 -9.85 14.80 23.72
CA ALA A 269 -10.74 15.57 24.60
C ALA A 269 -10.00 16.27 25.76
N ALA A 270 -8.81 15.79 26.15
CA ALA A 270 -7.93 16.48 27.09
C ALA A 270 -7.37 17.80 26.51
N HIS A 271 -7.14 17.86 25.20
CA HIS A 271 -6.45 18.96 24.51
C HIS A 271 -7.39 20.04 23.94
N ILE A 272 -8.70 19.99 24.21
CA ILE A 272 -9.68 20.92 23.62
C ILE A 272 -9.29 22.39 23.85
N ALA A 273 -8.75 22.74 25.03
CA ALA A 273 -8.33 24.10 25.35
C ALA A 273 -7.02 24.56 24.66
N ASP A 274 -6.29 23.66 23.99
CA ASP A 274 -5.03 23.95 23.28
C ASP A 274 -5.28 24.55 21.87
N PHE A 275 -6.55 24.65 21.43
CA PHE A 275 -6.95 24.94 20.05
C PHE A 275 -7.88 26.15 19.91
N ASP A 276 -7.68 26.97 18.87
CA ASP A 276 -8.64 27.99 18.42
C ASP A 276 -9.75 27.40 17.53
N TYR A 277 -9.45 26.30 16.82
CA TYR A 277 -10.37 25.65 15.89
C TYR A 277 -10.33 24.13 16.04
N ILE A 278 -11.47 23.47 16.06
CA ILE A 278 -11.59 22.00 16.10
C ILE A 278 -12.50 21.53 14.97
N VAL A 279 -12.03 20.61 14.12
CA VAL A 279 -12.78 20.03 13.00
C VAL A 279 -13.09 18.56 13.32
N LEU A 280 -14.36 18.25 13.60
CA LEU A 280 -14.85 16.89 13.86
C LEU A 280 -15.24 16.22 12.54
N SER A 281 -14.72 15.01 12.27
CA SER A 281 -14.97 14.28 11.02
C SER A 281 -14.78 12.76 11.17
N GLY A 282 -15.84 12.02 11.53
CA GLY A 282 -15.81 10.55 11.52
C GLY A 282 -17.17 9.94 11.20
N THR A 283 -17.23 9.03 10.24
CA THR A 283 -18.46 8.28 9.89
C THR A 283 -18.17 6.86 9.43
N ASN A 284 -17.05 6.64 8.73
CA ASN A 284 -16.85 5.41 7.97
C ASN A 284 -16.50 4.21 8.86
N TRP A 285 -16.05 4.47 10.08
CA TRP A 285 -15.68 3.42 11.04
C TRP A 285 -16.88 2.87 11.82
N PHE A 286 -18.03 3.56 11.88
CA PHE A 286 -19.22 3.11 12.60
C PHE A 286 -19.87 1.84 11.99
N PHE A 287 -19.46 1.45 10.77
CA PHE A 287 -19.83 0.18 10.13
C PHE A 287 -18.99 -1.03 10.59
N ARG A 288 -17.95 -0.85 11.39
CA ARG A 288 -17.18 -1.96 11.99
C ARG A 288 -18.07 -2.75 12.96
N PRO A 289 -17.89 -4.07 13.16
CA PRO A 289 -18.54 -4.81 14.24
C PRO A 289 -18.36 -4.09 15.58
N SER A 290 -19.45 -3.64 16.20
CA SER A 290 -19.40 -2.81 17.41
C SER A 290 -20.50 -3.16 18.42
N VAL A 291 -20.12 -3.13 19.70
CA VAL A 291 -21.04 -3.10 20.85
C VAL A 291 -21.02 -1.70 21.43
N TYR A 292 -22.21 -1.15 21.68
CA TYR A 292 -22.43 0.20 22.19
C TYR A 292 -22.69 0.15 23.68
N HIS A 293 -21.95 0.94 24.45
CA HIS A 293 -22.01 1.03 25.90
C HIS A 293 -22.39 2.44 26.38
N VAL A 294 -23.19 2.52 27.44
CA VAL A 294 -23.51 3.74 28.20
C VAL A 294 -23.54 3.38 29.69
N GLY A 295 -22.96 4.21 30.56
CA GLY A 295 -22.82 3.92 31.99
C GLY A 295 -22.01 2.64 32.27
N GLY A 296 -21.13 2.25 31.35
CA GLY A 296 -20.39 0.98 31.39
C GLY A 296 -21.25 -0.27 31.16
N ARG A 297 -22.49 -0.14 30.64
CA ARG A 297 -23.38 -1.25 30.31
C ARG A 297 -23.65 -1.30 28.80
N PRO A 298 -23.74 -2.48 28.17
CA PRO A 298 -24.14 -2.59 26.78
C PRO A 298 -25.59 -2.13 26.61
N VAL A 299 -25.82 -1.18 25.71
CA VAL A 299 -27.16 -0.68 25.32
C VAL A 299 -27.58 -1.20 23.95
N GLY A 300 -26.63 -1.63 23.12
CA GLY A 300 -26.91 -2.30 21.86
C GLY A 300 -25.65 -2.66 21.06
N ARG A 301 -25.85 -2.99 19.79
CA ARG A 301 -24.80 -3.36 18.82
C ARG A 301 -25.25 -3.05 17.39
N ASN A 302 -24.35 -3.13 16.42
CA ASN A 302 -24.74 -3.20 15.00
C ASN A 302 -24.82 -4.65 14.49
N SER A 303 -25.29 -4.82 13.26
CA SER A 303 -25.48 -6.10 12.57
C SER A 303 -24.17 -6.90 12.39
N GLY A 304 -23.02 -6.22 12.27
CA GLY A 304 -21.71 -6.86 12.13
C GLY A 304 -21.23 -7.60 13.40
N ALA A 305 -21.80 -7.30 14.57
CA ALA A 305 -21.42 -7.91 15.85
C ALA A 305 -22.28 -9.15 16.19
N SER A 306 -22.46 -10.07 15.23
CA SER A 306 -23.41 -11.20 15.33
C SER A 306 -23.14 -12.21 16.46
N GLY A 307 -21.92 -12.28 16.99
CA GLY A 307 -21.57 -13.08 18.17
C GLY A 307 -21.90 -12.44 19.53
N ALA A 308 -22.28 -11.16 19.56
CA ALA A 308 -22.59 -10.44 20.80
C ALA A 308 -24.06 -10.66 21.23
N HIS A 309 -24.41 -11.91 21.54
CA HIS A 309 -25.78 -12.38 21.76
C HIS A 309 -26.59 -11.64 22.85
N ASN A 310 -25.92 -10.93 23.77
CA ASN A 310 -26.56 -10.21 24.88
C ASN A 310 -26.91 -8.74 24.57
N ALA A 311 -26.71 -8.27 23.34
CA ALA A 311 -26.95 -6.87 22.94
C ALA A 311 -28.01 -6.73 21.83
N THR A 312 -28.95 -5.80 22.04
CA THR A 312 -30.00 -5.44 21.08
C THR A 312 -29.42 -4.75 19.84
N GLU A 313 -29.94 -5.04 18.65
CA GLU A 313 -29.48 -4.40 17.42
C GLU A 313 -30.02 -2.97 17.30
N MET A 314 -29.16 -2.02 16.92
CA MET A 314 -29.48 -0.59 16.81
C MET A 314 -29.03 -0.01 15.46
N PRO A 315 -29.76 0.97 14.89
CA PRO A 315 -29.31 1.72 13.72
C PRO A 315 -27.97 2.44 13.97
N VAL A 316 -27.04 2.30 13.02
CA VAL A 316 -25.69 2.89 13.10
C VAL A 316 -25.75 4.42 13.18
N SER A 317 -26.73 5.04 12.53
CA SER A 317 -27.05 6.47 12.60
C SER A 317 -27.33 6.97 14.02
N GLY A 318 -27.92 6.14 14.88
CA GLY A 318 -28.10 6.44 16.31
C GLY A 318 -26.78 6.51 17.08
N ALA A 319 -25.84 5.59 16.80
CA ALA A 319 -24.51 5.60 17.39
C ALA A 319 -23.66 6.78 16.88
N VAL A 320 -23.79 7.16 15.59
CA VAL A 320 -23.20 8.38 15.03
C VAL A 320 -23.72 9.61 15.77
N ARG A 321 -25.04 9.76 15.90
CA ARG A 321 -25.66 10.91 16.61
C ARG A 321 -25.15 11.02 18.05
N ALA A 322 -25.18 9.93 18.80
CA ALA A 322 -24.71 9.91 20.19
C ALA A 322 -23.21 10.29 20.31
N ALA A 323 -22.35 9.76 19.43
CA ALA A 323 -20.93 10.08 19.45
C ALA A 323 -20.64 11.55 19.11
N PHE A 324 -21.36 12.15 18.15
CA PHE A 324 -21.24 13.58 17.87
C PHE A 324 -21.80 14.45 19.01
N SER A 325 -22.94 14.09 19.62
CA SER A 325 -23.48 14.80 20.79
C SER A 325 -22.50 14.79 21.97
N THR A 326 -21.88 13.63 22.26
CA THR A 326 -20.86 13.50 23.32
C THR A 326 -19.60 14.31 23.00
N ALA A 327 -19.11 14.28 21.76
CA ALA A 327 -17.94 15.06 21.35
C ALA A 327 -18.19 16.58 21.38
N LEU A 328 -19.34 17.04 20.88
CA LEU A 328 -19.72 18.45 20.87
C LEU A 328 -20.03 18.95 22.29
N GLY A 329 -20.72 18.17 23.12
CA GLY A 329 -20.96 18.48 24.52
C GLY A 329 -19.66 18.62 25.31
N ALA A 330 -18.68 17.75 25.07
CA ALA A 330 -17.35 17.84 25.68
C ALA A 330 -16.57 19.11 25.26
N ILE A 331 -16.83 19.67 24.07
CA ILE A 331 -16.26 20.95 23.62
C ILE A 331 -17.04 22.13 24.21
N ALA A 332 -18.37 22.11 24.16
CA ALA A 332 -19.23 23.18 24.67
C ALA A 332 -19.10 23.37 26.19
N ALA A 333 -18.87 22.29 26.94
CA ALA A 333 -18.64 22.31 28.39
C ALA A 333 -17.17 22.53 28.80
N ARG A 334 -16.23 22.69 27.86
CA ARG A 334 -14.81 22.86 28.19
C ARG A 334 -14.52 24.27 28.72
N GLU A 335 -14.21 24.37 30.01
CA GLU A 335 -13.62 25.58 30.58
C GLU A 335 -12.34 26.00 29.83
N GLY A 336 -12.14 27.30 29.65
CA GLY A 336 -11.04 27.88 28.86
C GLY A 336 -11.26 27.91 27.34
N PHE A 337 -11.99 26.96 26.75
CA PHE A 337 -12.20 26.96 25.30
C PHE A 337 -13.24 28.01 24.87
N ARG A 338 -12.85 28.88 23.92
CA ARG A 338 -13.71 29.87 23.25
C ARG A 338 -13.53 29.87 21.73
N GLY A 339 -12.95 28.78 21.21
CA GLY A 339 -12.68 28.59 19.80
C GLY A 339 -13.91 28.18 18.99
N LYS A 340 -13.70 27.86 17.72
CA LYS A 340 -14.75 27.41 16.79
C LYS A 340 -14.70 25.90 16.60
N ALA A 341 -15.85 25.23 16.71
CA ALA A 341 -15.96 23.80 16.45
C ALA A 341 -16.77 23.56 15.16
N LEU A 342 -16.18 22.86 14.19
CA LEU A 342 -16.76 22.61 12.87
C LEU A 342 -17.11 21.13 12.72
N VAL A 343 -18.38 20.82 12.52
CA VAL A 343 -18.86 19.48 12.15
C VAL A 343 -18.75 19.32 10.63
N ARG A 344 -17.79 18.53 10.16
CA ARG A 344 -17.68 18.15 8.75
C ARG A 344 -18.65 17.01 8.47
N THR A 345 -19.61 17.24 7.56
CA THR A 345 -20.64 16.23 7.27
C THR A 345 -20.12 15.01 6.51
N VAL A 346 -20.90 13.92 6.57
CA VAL A 346 -20.63 12.63 5.93
C VAL A 346 -20.18 12.77 4.48
N THR A 347 -19.16 12.00 4.12
CA THR A 347 -18.64 11.90 2.75
C THR A 347 -19.18 10.60 2.12
N PRO A 348 -19.92 10.67 1.01
CA PRO A 348 -20.59 9.51 0.40
C PRO A 348 -19.61 8.56 -0.30
N ALA A 349 -20.08 7.34 -0.55
CA ALA A 349 -19.46 6.38 -1.47
C ALA A 349 -20.16 6.36 -2.84
N HIS A 350 -19.39 5.98 -3.86
CA HIS A 350 -19.82 6.04 -5.27
C HIS A 350 -19.58 4.71 -5.99
N PHE A 351 -20.15 3.63 -5.45
CA PHE A 351 -20.17 2.35 -6.16
C PHE A 351 -21.21 2.38 -7.28
N GLU A 352 -20.76 2.06 -8.49
CA GLU A 352 -21.58 1.69 -9.64
C GLU A 352 -21.43 0.16 -9.84
N ASN A 353 -22.42 -0.50 -10.45
CA ASN A 353 -22.38 -1.93 -10.81
C ASN A 353 -22.34 -2.96 -9.65
N GLY A 354 -22.31 -2.54 -8.38
CA GLY A 354 -22.35 -3.39 -7.19
C GLY A 354 -22.07 -2.59 -5.92
N GLU A 355 -21.83 -3.25 -4.79
CA GLU A 355 -21.29 -2.65 -3.55
C GLU A 355 -19.81 -3.00 -3.38
N TRP A 356 -19.10 -2.36 -2.43
CA TRP A 356 -17.68 -2.60 -2.13
C TRP A 356 -17.30 -4.08 -1.97
N ASN A 357 -18.23 -4.90 -1.46
CA ASN A 357 -18.06 -6.33 -1.22
C ASN A 357 -18.74 -7.23 -2.27
N THR A 358 -19.49 -6.67 -3.22
CA THR A 358 -20.23 -7.42 -4.28
C THR A 358 -19.83 -7.04 -5.70
N GLY A 359 -18.72 -6.33 -5.86
CA GLY A 359 -18.10 -6.03 -7.17
C GLY A 359 -18.33 -4.62 -7.70
N GLY A 360 -18.76 -3.69 -6.85
CA GLY A 360 -18.94 -2.29 -7.20
C GLY A 360 -17.63 -1.62 -7.64
N ASP A 361 -17.67 -0.91 -8.76
CA ASP A 361 -16.57 -0.09 -9.26
C ASP A 361 -16.85 1.41 -9.10
N CYS A 362 -15.80 2.23 -9.15
CA CYS A 362 -15.91 3.69 -9.13
C CYS A 362 -14.93 4.25 -10.17
N VAL A 363 -15.23 3.98 -11.45
CA VAL A 363 -14.33 4.25 -12.59
C VAL A 363 -14.76 5.45 -13.45
N ARG A 364 -15.82 6.15 -13.03
CA ARG A 364 -16.35 7.34 -13.69
C ARG A 364 -15.31 8.47 -13.73
N THR A 365 -15.24 9.22 -14.83
CA THR A 365 -14.23 10.28 -15.04
C THR A 365 -14.78 11.71 -14.92
N LEU A 366 -16.10 11.87 -14.83
CA LEU A 366 -16.78 13.17 -14.77
C LEU A 366 -17.75 13.24 -13.59
N PRO A 367 -17.94 14.42 -12.97
CA PRO A 367 -18.96 14.65 -11.95
C PRO A 367 -20.37 14.21 -12.34
N PHE A 368 -21.25 14.11 -11.34
CA PHE A 368 -22.70 14.10 -11.57
C PHE A 368 -23.23 15.54 -11.65
N ARG A 369 -24.29 15.75 -12.44
CA ARG A 369 -25.10 16.98 -12.38
C ARG A 369 -26.06 16.91 -11.20
N ARG A 370 -26.46 18.06 -10.62
CA ARG A 370 -27.50 18.11 -9.56
C ARG A 370 -28.76 17.39 -10.07
N GLY A 371 -29.30 16.48 -9.26
CA GLY A 371 -30.48 15.67 -9.60
C GLY A 371 -30.22 14.43 -10.47
N GLN A 372 -28.98 14.17 -10.93
CA GLN A 372 -28.67 12.99 -11.74
C GLN A 372 -28.67 11.67 -10.95
N ARG A 373 -28.44 11.73 -9.64
CA ARG A 373 -28.51 10.60 -8.69
C ARG A 373 -29.33 11.07 -7.48
N ALA A 374 -30.19 10.21 -6.94
CA ALA A 374 -30.82 10.45 -5.65
C ALA A 374 -29.79 10.29 -4.51
N ARG A 375 -29.94 11.08 -3.44
CA ARG A 375 -29.15 10.93 -2.21
C ARG A 375 -29.37 9.53 -1.63
N ASP A 376 -28.28 8.89 -1.20
CA ASP A 376 -28.34 7.60 -0.52
C ASP A 376 -29.00 7.73 0.87
N ALA A 377 -29.74 6.69 1.28
CA ALA A 377 -30.50 6.70 2.53
C ALA A 377 -29.60 6.73 3.78
N VAL A 378 -28.49 5.98 3.78
CA VAL A 378 -27.54 5.95 4.89
C VAL A 378 -26.77 7.27 4.98
N VAL A 379 -26.40 7.84 3.83
CA VAL A 379 -25.82 9.20 3.74
C VAL A 379 -26.81 10.26 4.26
N ALA A 380 -28.10 10.15 3.95
CA ALA A 380 -29.13 11.04 4.48
C ALA A 380 -29.26 10.93 6.02
N GLU A 381 -29.37 9.70 6.54
CA GLU A 381 -29.44 9.45 7.98
C GLU A 381 -28.20 9.95 8.72
N PHE A 382 -26.99 9.71 8.18
CA PHE A 382 -25.74 10.10 8.83
C PHE A 382 -25.58 11.63 8.83
N ARG A 383 -25.95 12.31 7.74
CA ARG A 383 -25.99 13.78 7.71
C ARG A 383 -27.01 14.33 8.71
N ALA A 384 -28.20 13.72 8.81
CA ALA A 384 -29.21 14.12 9.78
C ALA A 384 -28.70 13.95 11.23
N ALA A 385 -28.14 12.79 11.56
CA ALA A 385 -27.53 12.50 12.85
C ALA A 385 -26.47 13.53 13.28
N GLN A 386 -25.61 13.96 12.35
CA GLN A 386 -24.61 15.00 12.62
C GLN A 386 -25.22 16.41 12.78
N VAL A 387 -26.21 16.76 11.97
CA VAL A 387 -26.89 18.08 12.01
C VAL A 387 -27.77 18.22 13.25
N ASP A 388 -28.45 17.15 13.67
CA ASP A 388 -29.25 17.13 14.89
C ASP A 388 -28.36 17.25 16.13
N ALA A 389 -27.28 16.45 16.21
CA ALA A 389 -26.32 16.52 17.31
C ALA A 389 -25.70 17.92 17.47
N LEU A 390 -25.42 18.60 16.34
CA LEU A 390 -24.99 19.99 16.33
C LEU A 390 -26.05 20.93 16.91
N ARG A 391 -27.27 20.92 16.35
CA ARG A 391 -28.36 21.82 16.74
C ARG A 391 -28.80 21.64 18.20
N GLU A 392 -28.83 20.40 18.68
CA GLU A 392 -29.21 20.09 20.07
C GLU A 392 -28.13 20.53 21.07
N THR A 393 -26.85 20.46 20.68
CA THR A 393 -25.76 21.04 21.47
C THR A 393 -25.77 22.57 21.41
N GLU A 394 -26.00 23.18 20.25
CA GLU A 394 -26.16 24.64 20.09
C GLU A 394 -27.30 25.18 20.96
N ALA A 395 -28.45 24.51 20.98
CA ALA A 395 -29.62 24.90 21.77
C ALA A 395 -29.42 24.78 23.30
N THR A 396 -28.43 24.00 23.75
CA THR A 396 -28.11 23.79 25.18
C THR A 396 -26.82 24.47 25.63
N SER A 397 -26.06 25.07 24.71
CA SER A 397 -24.78 25.72 25.00
C SER A 397 -24.94 27.13 25.61
N HIS A 398 -23.98 27.53 26.43
CA HIS A 398 -23.89 28.90 26.93
C HIS A 398 -23.56 29.88 25.78
N ARG A 399 -24.19 31.07 25.78
CA ARG A 399 -23.99 32.10 24.75
C ARG A 399 -22.55 32.59 24.62
N ASP A 400 -21.80 32.57 25.72
CA ASP A 400 -20.39 32.97 25.78
C ASP A 400 -19.44 31.75 25.71
N GLY A 401 -19.90 30.63 25.12
CA GLY A 401 -19.18 29.36 25.02
C GLY A 401 -18.44 29.15 23.69
N ALA A 402 -18.39 27.89 23.24
CA ALA A 402 -17.80 27.49 21.96
C ALA A 402 -18.65 27.95 20.76
N GLU A 403 -18.01 28.46 19.71
CA GLU A 403 -18.73 28.77 18.45
C GLU A 403 -18.89 27.50 17.60
N LEU A 404 -20.00 26.80 17.76
CA LEU A 404 -20.33 25.62 16.97
C LEU A 404 -20.78 26.01 15.55
N ARG A 405 -20.39 25.22 14.54
CA ARG A 405 -20.64 25.44 13.12
C ARG A 405 -20.78 24.15 12.33
N LEU A 406 -21.60 24.18 11.27
CA LEU A 406 -21.68 23.12 10.28
C LEU A 406 -20.76 23.42 9.08
N LEU A 407 -19.89 22.47 8.73
CA LEU A 407 -19.17 22.43 7.47
C LEU A 407 -19.85 21.37 6.59
N ASP A 408 -20.98 21.73 5.98
CA ASP A 408 -21.73 20.81 5.15
C ASP A 408 -21.10 20.67 3.76
N ILE A 409 -20.60 19.47 3.48
CA ILE A 409 -19.95 19.10 2.23
C ILE A 409 -20.71 18.00 1.49
N THR A 410 -21.78 17.43 2.05
CA THR A 410 -22.36 16.17 1.55
C THR A 410 -22.85 16.32 0.11
N GLU A 411 -23.65 17.35 -0.22
CA GLU A 411 -24.12 17.57 -1.59
C GLU A 411 -22.95 17.82 -2.57
N ALA A 412 -21.96 18.61 -2.17
CA ALA A 412 -20.78 18.85 -2.98
C ALA A 412 -20.01 17.55 -3.27
N MET A 413 -19.88 16.65 -2.29
CA MET A 413 -19.17 15.38 -2.47
C MET A 413 -20.01 14.32 -3.20
N GLU A 414 -21.33 14.29 -3.03
CA GLU A 414 -22.27 13.39 -3.76
C GLU A 414 -22.24 13.59 -5.28
N LEU A 415 -21.75 14.74 -5.74
CA LEU A 415 -21.57 15.04 -7.15
C LEU A 415 -20.17 14.65 -7.67
N ARG A 416 -19.29 14.04 -6.87
CA ARG A 416 -17.88 13.74 -7.22
C ARG A 416 -17.49 12.25 -7.22
N PRO A 417 -18.20 11.37 -7.96
CA PRO A 417 -17.78 9.99 -8.17
C PRO A 417 -16.41 9.88 -8.85
N ASP A 418 -16.05 10.89 -9.65
CA ASP A 418 -14.79 10.99 -10.40
C ASP A 418 -13.56 11.27 -9.52
N ALA A 419 -13.75 11.79 -8.30
CA ALA A 419 -12.65 12.16 -7.42
C ALA A 419 -12.03 10.98 -6.65
N HIS A 420 -12.66 9.81 -6.64
CA HIS A 420 -12.18 8.65 -5.87
C HIS A 420 -10.86 8.07 -6.40
N PRO A 421 -9.99 7.51 -5.53
CA PRO A 421 -8.78 6.80 -5.95
C PRO A 421 -9.09 5.58 -6.81
N SER A 422 -10.14 4.82 -6.47
CA SER A 422 -10.53 3.61 -7.19
C SER A 422 -9.34 2.62 -7.23
N ARG A 423 -9.22 1.83 -8.30
CA ARG A 423 -8.03 1.00 -8.56
C ARG A 423 -6.70 1.77 -8.75
N TYR A 424 -6.69 3.09 -8.64
CA TYR A 424 -5.53 3.95 -8.81
C TYR A 424 -4.99 4.52 -7.47
N GLY A 425 -5.37 3.92 -6.33
CA GLY A 425 -4.69 4.12 -5.04
C GLY A 425 -3.46 3.21 -4.83
N HIS A 426 -3.19 2.28 -5.75
CA HIS A 426 -2.15 1.24 -5.63
C HIS A 426 -1.49 0.92 -6.98
N PRO A 427 -0.31 0.27 -7.02
CA PRO A 427 0.28 -0.22 -8.28
C PRO A 427 -0.66 -1.16 -9.05
N PRO A 428 -0.54 -1.25 -10.40
CA PRO A 428 -1.38 -2.11 -11.23
C PRO A 428 -1.46 -3.58 -10.74
N GLY A 429 -2.66 -4.00 -10.33
CA GLY A 429 -2.94 -5.35 -9.79
C GLY A 429 -2.89 -5.46 -8.25
N GLY A 430 -2.17 -4.55 -7.57
CA GLY A 430 -1.97 -4.58 -6.13
C GLY A 430 -3.25 -4.50 -5.30
N SER A 431 -3.18 -4.93 -4.05
CA SER A 431 -4.30 -4.98 -3.10
C SER A 431 -4.09 -4.04 -1.91
N VAL A 432 -5.20 -3.65 -1.26
CA VAL A 432 -5.24 -2.70 -0.14
C VAL A 432 -4.80 -3.40 1.16
N GLU A 433 -3.60 -3.12 1.66
CA GLU A 433 -3.20 -3.57 3.01
C GLU A 433 -3.84 -2.70 4.11
N GLY A 434 -4.70 -3.32 4.93
CA GLY A 434 -4.94 -2.92 6.32
C GLY A 434 -5.61 -1.55 6.59
N SER A 435 -6.20 -0.90 5.59
CA SER A 435 -6.89 0.39 5.78
C SER A 435 -8.27 0.40 5.14
N PHE A 436 -9.33 0.49 5.97
CA PHE A 436 -10.71 0.63 5.48
C PHE A 436 -10.93 2.06 4.95
N VAL A 437 -10.75 2.20 3.63
CA VAL A 437 -11.08 3.36 2.79
C VAL A 437 -11.81 2.83 1.55
N VAL A 438 -12.55 3.68 0.85
CA VAL A 438 -13.47 3.35 -0.25
C VAL A 438 -12.72 3.00 -1.55
N ASP A 439 -12.02 1.86 -1.55
CA ASP A 439 -11.27 1.33 -2.70
C ASP A 439 -12.09 0.26 -3.44
N CYS A 440 -12.54 0.61 -4.65
CA CYS A 440 -13.57 -0.13 -5.38
C CYS A 440 -12.98 -1.31 -6.19
N LEU A 441 -13.14 -2.55 -5.70
CA LEU A 441 -12.59 -3.77 -6.31
C LEU A 441 -13.50 -4.99 -6.08
N HIS A 442 -14.14 -5.50 -7.14
CA HIS A 442 -13.80 -6.80 -7.78
C HIS A 442 -14.67 -7.09 -9.02
N TRP A 443 -14.13 -7.91 -9.93
CA TRP A 443 -14.84 -8.74 -10.94
C TRP A 443 -16.01 -8.16 -11.76
N ARG A 444 -15.77 -8.02 -13.08
CA ARG A 444 -16.81 -8.25 -14.10
C ARG A 444 -16.81 -9.74 -14.49
N SER A 445 -17.90 -10.45 -14.26
CA SER A 445 -18.09 -11.82 -14.75
C SER A 445 -18.16 -11.88 -16.29
N PRO A 446 -17.64 -12.93 -16.95
CA PRO A 446 -17.44 -12.98 -18.40
C PRO A 446 -18.72 -13.34 -19.19
N ALA A 447 -19.74 -12.47 -19.16
CA ALA A 447 -21.06 -12.74 -19.76
C ALA A 447 -21.13 -12.58 -21.30
N ILE A 448 -20.12 -11.98 -21.95
CA ILE A 448 -20.17 -11.60 -23.38
C ILE A 448 -19.00 -12.18 -24.22
N ALA A 449 -17.89 -12.56 -23.58
CA ALA A 449 -16.69 -12.99 -24.29
C ALA A 449 -16.79 -14.41 -24.91
N THR A 450 -17.56 -15.31 -24.30
CA THR A 450 -17.64 -16.74 -24.66
C THR A 450 -18.05 -17.02 -26.12
N PRO A 451 -19.15 -16.46 -26.67
CA PRO A 451 -19.51 -16.72 -28.06
C PRO A 451 -18.50 -16.13 -29.05
N ILE A 452 -17.87 -14.99 -28.73
CA ILE A 452 -16.85 -14.35 -29.55
C ILE A 452 -15.57 -15.21 -29.58
N ILE A 453 -15.14 -15.74 -28.43
CA ILE A 453 -13.97 -16.63 -28.33
C ILE A 453 -14.22 -17.94 -29.08
N VAL A 454 -15.42 -18.53 -28.98
CA VAL A 454 -15.76 -19.76 -29.73
C VAL A 454 -15.76 -19.50 -31.25
N LEU A 455 -16.32 -18.38 -31.71
CA LEU A 455 -16.30 -18.00 -33.13
C LEU A 455 -14.87 -17.72 -33.63
N LEU A 456 -14.04 -17.05 -32.83
CA LEU A 456 -12.62 -16.81 -33.15
C LEU A 456 -11.81 -18.11 -33.19
N LEU A 457 -12.05 -19.05 -32.28
CA LEU A 457 -11.39 -20.36 -32.30
C LEU A 457 -11.80 -21.19 -33.52
N LEU A 458 -13.08 -21.20 -33.90
CA LEU A 458 -13.55 -21.85 -35.13
C LEU A 458 -12.94 -21.21 -36.40
N ALA A 459 -12.83 -19.89 -36.43
CA ALA A 459 -12.17 -19.16 -37.53
C ALA A 459 -10.66 -19.45 -37.59
N LEU A 460 -9.98 -19.49 -36.44
CA LEU A 460 -8.54 -19.81 -36.36
C LEU A 460 -8.23 -21.24 -36.78
N VAL A 461 -9.06 -22.22 -36.41
CA VAL A 461 -8.93 -23.62 -36.91
C VAL A 461 -9.13 -23.66 -38.43
N SER A 462 -10.13 -22.95 -38.96
CA SER A 462 -10.40 -22.88 -40.40
C SER A 462 -9.28 -22.18 -41.20
N LEU A 463 -8.53 -21.26 -40.57
CA LEU A 463 -7.38 -20.58 -41.17
C LEU A 463 -6.08 -21.39 -41.06
N TYR A 464 -5.95 -22.22 -40.03
CA TYR A 464 -4.77 -23.07 -39.81
C TYR A 464 -4.62 -24.13 -40.91
N ASP A 465 -5.71 -24.85 -41.22
CA ASP A 465 -5.73 -25.88 -42.29
C ASP A 465 -5.49 -25.30 -43.70
N MET A 466 -5.68 -23.99 -43.88
CA MET A 466 -5.53 -23.29 -45.17
C MET A 466 -4.14 -22.69 -45.42
N THR A 467 -3.25 -22.67 -44.42
CA THR A 467 -1.99 -21.86 -44.50
C THR A 467 -0.68 -22.64 -44.31
N PHE A 468 -0.72 -23.90 -43.90
CA PHE A 468 0.49 -24.74 -43.71
C PHE A 468 0.50 -26.00 -44.57
N SER A 469 0.67 -25.81 -45.88
CA SER A 469 1.14 -26.85 -46.81
C SER A 469 2.46 -26.40 -47.44
N ASP A 470 3.53 -27.16 -47.17
CA ASP A 470 4.90 -27.13 -47.68
C ASP A 470 5.44 -25.87 -48.40
N ARG A 471 6.54 -25.31 -47.84
CA ARG A 471 7.88 -25.36 -48.47
C ARG A 471 8.99 -24.75 -47.62
N HIS A 472 10.11 -25.47 -47.50
CA HIS A 472 11.42 -24.89 -47.17
C HIS A 472 12.08 -24.25 -48.40
N PRO A 473 12.92 -23.23 -48.18
CA PRO A 473 14.21 -23.18 -48.86
C PRO A 473 15.40 -22.92 -47.90
N HIS A 474 16.55 -23.54 -48.17
CA HIS A 474 17.82 -23.24 -47.49
C HIS A 474 18.48 -21.99 -48.08
N ILE A 475 19.09 -21.13 -47.24
CA ILE A 475 20.17 -20.22 -47.64
C ILE A 475 21.32 -20.29 -46.61
N SER A 476 22.54 -20.07 -47.11
CA SER A 476 23.85 -20.27 -46.48
C SER A 476 24.09 -19.48 -45.18
N SER A 477 24.96 -20.03 -44.32
CA SER A 477 25.60 -19.33 -43.21
C SER A 477 26.91 -18.66 -43.65
N SER A 478 27.29 -17.57 -42.98
CA SER A 478 28.60 -16.91 -43.13
C SER A 478 29.29 -16.78 -41.78
N SER A 479 30.47 -17.41 -41.63
CA SER A 479 31.20 -17.49 -40.35
C SER A 479 31.93 -16.20 -39.98
N PRO A 480 31.84 -15.73 -38.72
CA PRO A 480 32.86 -14.84 -38.15
C PRO A 480 34.16 -15.62 -37.89
N SER A 481 35.31 -14.99 -38.11
CA SER A 481 36.63 -15.54 -37.75
C SER A 481 36.81 -15.59 -36.21
N PRO A 482 37.65 -16.49 -35.67
CA PRO A 482 37.85 -16.59 -34.23
C PRO A 482 38.60 -15.37 -33.68
N ALA A 483 37.88 -14.51 -32.95
CA ALA A 483 38.50 -13.59 -32.03
C ALA A 483 39.19 -14.37 -30.90
N GLY A 484 40.34 -13.86 -30.42
CA GLY A 484 41.08 -14.48 -29.32
C GLY A 484 40.26 -14.53 -28.03
N VAL A 485 40.64 -15.43 -27.11
CA VAL A 485 39.97 -15.59 -25.81
C VAL A 485 40.09 -14.29 -24.99
N ALA A 486 39.04 -13.48 -25.03
CA ALA A 486 38.89 -12.36 -24.13
C ALA A 486 38.72 -12.89 -22.70
N SER A 487 39.55 -12.43 -21.77
CA SER A 487 39.34 -12.69 -20.35
C SER A 487 37.98 -12.15 -19.92
N ALA A 488 37.19 -12.96 -19.20
CA ALA A 488 35.93 -12.51 -18.62
C ALA A 488 36.17 -11.25 -17.77
N CYS A 489 35.37 -10.21 -17.99
CA CYS A 489 35.55 -8.94 -17.29
C CYS A 489 35.14 -9.05 -15.83
N ASP A 490 36.03 -8.62 -14.93
CA ASP A 490 35.70 -8.43 -13.52
C ASP A 490 34.89 -7.14 -13.35
N PHE A 491 33.57 -7.28 -13.19
CA PHE A 491 32.68 -6.15 -12.94
C PHE A 491 32.73 -5.64 -11.48
N THR A 492 33.37 -6.35 -10.55
CA THR A 492 33.34 -6.02 -9.12
C THR A 492 34.23 -4.83 -8.75
N ARG A 493 35.17 -4.47 -9.64
CA ARG A 493 36.18 -3.42 -9.41
C ARG A 493 36.17 -2.39 -10.53
N GLY A 494 36.12 -1.12 -10.16
CA GLY A 494 35.96 0.01 -11.08
C GLY A 494 35.86 1.35 -10.35
N GLU A 495 35.25 2.32 -11.02
CA GLU A 495 34.96 3.65 -10.47
C GLU A 495 33.61 4.18 -10.94
N TRP A 496 33.04 5.14 -10.20
CA TRP A 496 31.84 5.85 -10.63
C TRP A 496 32.21 7.04 -11.53
N VAL A 497 31.67 7.05 -12.74
CA VAL A 497 31.85 8.11 -13.74
C VAL A 497 30.53 8.86 -13.98
N PRO A 498 30.57 10.15 -14.38
CA PRO A 498 29.36 10.89 -14.73
C PRO A 498 28.59 10.24 -15.89
N ASP A 499 27.26 10.22 -15.79
CA ASP A 499 26.36 9.66 -16.79
C ASP A 499 25.41 10.74 -17.34
N THR A 500 25.52 11.01 -18.66
CA THR A 500 24.74 12.04 -19.38
C THR A 500 23.38 11.55 -19.87
N GLU A 501 23.12 10.24 -19.85
CA GLU A 501 21.89 9.59 -20.32
C GLU A 501 20.97 9.18 -19.16
N ALA A 502 21.39 9.40 -17.92
CA ALA A 502 20.67 9.04 -16.70
C ALA A 502 19.65 10.13 -16.25
N PRO A 503 18.61 9.76 -15.47
CA PRO A 503 18.31 8.44 -14.92
C PRO A 503 17.62 7.50 -15.92
N TYR A 504 17.60 6.20 -15.61
CA TYR A 504 16.80 5.23 -16.36
C TYR A 504 15.31 5.58 -16.36
N TYR A 505 14.72 5.76 -15.17
CA TYR A 505 13.30 6.06 -14.96
C TYR A 505 13.14 7.24 -13.99
N THR A 506 11.91 7.63 -13.68
CA THR A 506 11.61 8.66 -12.67
C THR A 506 10.45 8.20 -11.77
N ASN A 507 10.16 8.98 -10.73
CA ASN A 507 8.97 8.82 -9.90
C ASN A 507 7.63 9.06 -10.64
N LEU A 508 7.66 9.48 -11.91
CA LEU A 508 6.50 9.57 -12.79
C LEU A 508 6.39 8.38 -13.76
N THR A 509 7.49 7.69 -14.07
CA THR A 509 7.50 6.57 -15.04
C THR A 509 7.58 5.19 -14.40
N CYS A 510 7.93 5.09 -13.11
CA CYS A 510 7.80 3.87 -12.34
C CYS A 510 6.79 4.01 -11.19
N PRO A 511 5.68 3.24 -11.19
CA PRO A 511 4.73 3.22 -10.06
C PRO A 511 5.26 2.45 -8.84
N PHE A 512 6.27 1.59 -9.00
CA PHE A 512 6.72 0.64 -7.97
C PHE A 512 7.66 1.22 -6.90
N ILE A 513 8.08 2.48 -7.02
CA ILE A 513 8.94 3.16 -6.04
C ILE A 513 8.17 3.38 -4.74
N ASP A 514 8.58 2.73 -3.64
CA ASP A 514 8.01 3.00 -2.32
C ASP A 514 8.41 4.42 -1.83
N ASP A 515 7.57 5.10 -1.06
CA ASP A 515 7.83 6.49 -0.66
C ASP A 515 9.17 6.70 0.08
N HIS A 516 9.57 5.77 0.96
CA HIS A 516 10.88 5.80 1.65
C HIS A 516 12.11 5.76 0.70
N GLN A 517 11.89 5.45 -0.58
CA GLN A 517 12.91 5.43 -1.63
C GLN A 517 12.72 6.59 -2.65
N ASN A 518 11.64 7.38 -2.53
CA ASN A 518 11.18 8.35 -3.52
C ASN A 518 11.79 9.75 -3.32
N CYS A 519 13.11 9.83 -3.38
CA CYS A 519 13.89 11.05 -3.12
C CYS A 519 13.52 12.24 -4.03
N LEU A 520 12.92 11.95 -5.19
CA LEU A 520 12.41 12.96 -6.13
C LEU A 520 11.09 13.58 -5.63
N LYS A 521 10.17 12.79 -5.08
CA LYS A 521 8.88 13.25 -4.52
C LYS A 521 9.08 14.17 -3.30
N PHE A 522 10.07 13.85 -2.47
CA PHE A 522 10.35 14.58 -1.23
C PHE A 522 11.43 15.66 -1.36
N GLY A 523 11.89 15.95 -2.59
CA GLY A 523 12.70 17.13 -2.89
C GLY A 523 14.14 17.08 -2.37
N LYS A 524 14.83 15.94 -2.50
CA LYS A 524 16.28 15.83 -2.19
C LYS A 524 17.05 16.92 -2.98
N PRO A 525 17.76 17.88 -2.32
CA PRO A 525 18.23 19.11 -2.96
C PRO A 525 19.22 18.94 -4.11
N SER A 526 20.05 17.89 -4.09
CA SER A 526 20.85 17.50 -5.25
C SER A 526 20.21 16.30 -5.92
N LEU A 527 20.07 16.40 -7.24
CA LEU A 527 19.68 15.33 -8.15
C LEU A 527 20.89 14.69 -8.86
N GLU A 528 22.12 15.12 -8.54
CA GLU A 528 23.34 14.64 -9.19
C GLU A 528 23.62 13.17 -8.88
N PHE A 529 23.14 12.62 -7.75
CA PHE A 529 23.31 11.21 -7.39
C PHE A 529 22.74 10.22 -8.43
N MET A 530 21.78 10.66 -9.25
CA MET A 530 21.27 9.86 -10.38
C MET A 530 22.22 9.82 -11.58
N ARG A 531 23.12 10.79 -11.72
CA ARG A 531 23.96 11.02 -12.92
C ARG A 531 25.33 10.35 -12.81
N TRP A 532 25.36 9.13 -12.28
CA TRP A 532 26.59 8.36 -12.08
C TRP A 532 26.38 6.91 -12.47
N ARG A 533 27.35 6.34 -13.18
CA ARG A 533 27.37 4.94 -13.62
C ARG A 533 28.69 4.28 -13.28
N TRP A 534 28.66 2.98 -13.04
CA TRP A 534 29.86 2.19 -12.73
C TRP A 534 30.63 1.86 -14.00
N ARG A 535 31.94 2.14 -14.01
CA ARG A 535 32.86 1.71 -15.05
C ARG A 535 33.88 0.72 -14.46
N PRO A 536 33.83 -0.56 -14.83
CA PRO A 536 34.85 -1.54 -14.46
C PRO A 536 36.27 -1.17 -14.90
N ASP A 537 37.28 -1.68 -14.21
CA ASP A 537 38.70 -1.37 -14.47
C ASP A 537 39.23 -1.89 -15.82
N GLY A 538 38.53 -2.85 -16.45
CA GLY A 538 39.00 -3.54 -17.67
C GLY A 538 37.99 -3.66 -18.82
N CYS A 539 36.76 -3.13 -18.68
CA CYS A 539 35.75 -3.13 -19.73
C CYS A 539 34.64 -2.09 -19.46
N ASP A 540 33.82 -1.81 -20.47
CA ASP A 540 32.57 -1.09 -20.28
C ASP A 540 31.46 -2.05 -19.81
N LEU A 541 30.74 -1.67 -18.74
CA LEU A 541 29.50 -2.34 -18.32
C LEU A 541 28.37 -1.90 -19.25
N PRO A 542 27.71 -2.80 -20.03
CA PRO A 542 26.60 -2.43 -20.90
C PRO A 542 25.42 -1.86 -20.10
N ARG A 543 24.62 -1.00 -20.74
CA ARG A 543 23.38 -0.49 -20.11
C ARG A 543 22.41 -1.63 -19.78
N PHE A 544 21.56 -1.39 -18.79
CA PHE A 544 20.40 -2.22 -18.57
C PHE A 544 19.45 -2.15 -19.77
N ASP A 545 19.17 -3.31 -20.36
CA ASP A 545 18.25 -3.50 -21.48
C ASP A 545 17.07 -4.35 -20.99
N ALA A 546 15.91 -3.70 -20.85
CA ALA A 546 14.70 -4.31 -20.29
C ALA A 546 14.11 -5.40 -21.19
N ALA A 547 14.15 -5.21 -22.51
CA ALA A 547 13.66 -6.20 -23.47
C ALA A 547 14.56 -7.44 -23.44
N ARG A 548 15.89 -7.25 -23.44
CA ARG A 548 16.87 -8.34 -23.35
C ARG A 548 16.82 -9.07 -22.00
N PHE A 549 16.54 -8.37 -20.89
CA PHE A 549 16.29 -9.02 -19.60
C PHE A 549 15.02 -9.88 -19.65
N LEU A 550 13.89 -9.31 -20.08
CA LEU A 550 12.59 -10.00 -20.10
C LEU A 550 12.57 -11.20 -21.06
N GLU A 551 13.25 -11.10 -22.20
CA GLU A 551 13.39 -12.21 -23.15
C GLU A 551 14.24 -13.35 -22.57
N ALA A 552 15.34 -13.04 -21.89
CA ALA A 552 16.16 -14.05 -21.22
C ALA A 552 15.44 -14.75 -20.06
N MET A 553 14.51 -14.04 -19.42
CA MET A 553 13.63 -14.54 -18.37
C MET A 553 12.29 -15.10 -18.89
N ARG A 554 12.10 -15.23 -20.20
CA ARG A 554 10.84 -15.71 -20.79
C ARG A 554 10.48 -17.11 -20.27
N GLY A 555 9.29 -17.21 -19.69
CA GLY A 555 8.73 -18.44 -19.11
C GLY A 555 9.27 -18.82 -17.72
N LYS A 556 10.08 -17.97 -17.08
CA LYS A 556 10.85 -18.30 -15.85
C LYS A 556 10.29 -17.66 -14.58
N SER A 557 10.86 -18.01 -13.44
CA SER A 557 10.56 -17.42 -12.13
C SER A 557 11.82 -17.04 -11.33
N MET A 558 11.79 -15.88 -10.65
CA MET A 558 12.89 -15.33 -9.87
C MET A 558 12.42 -14.90 -8.46
N ALA A 559 13.01 -15.47 -7.42
CA ALA A 559 12.75 -15.09 -6.03
C ALA A 559 13.82 -14.09 -5.52
N PHE A 560 13.38 -13.02 -4.87
CA PHE A 560 14.20 -12.13 -4.04
C PHE A 560 13.91 -12.46 -2.57
N VAL A 561 14.89 -13.02 -1.87
CA VAL A 561 14.77 -13.44 -0.47
C VAL A 561 15.62 -12.51 0.38
N GLY A 562 15.05 -11.93 1.44
CA GLY A 562 15.84 -11.12 2.37
C GLY A 562 15.12 -10.03 3.14
N ASP A 563 15.88 -8.98 3.46
CA ASP A 563 15.45 -7.79 4.18
C ASP A 563 14.89 -6.68 3.26
N SER A 564 14.74 -5.48 3.81
CA SER A 564 14.24 -4.30 3.09
C SER A 564 15.15 -3.86 1.93
N LEU A 565 16.44 -4.19 1.95
CA LEU A 565 17.36 -3.95 0.83
C LEU A 565 17.20 -5.02 -0.26
N SER A 566 16.72 -6.23 0.08
CA SER A 566 16.27 -7.21 -0.92
C SER A 566 15.01 -6.69 -1.65
N ARG A 567 14.04 -6.14 -0.90
CA ARG A 567 12.87 -5.44 -1.47
C ARG A 567 13.26 -4.24 -2.34
N ASN A 568 14.18 -3.40 -1.88
CA ASN A 568 14.65 -2.21 -2.61
C ASN A 568 15.31 -2.60 -3.96
N HIS A 569 16.05 -3.72 -4.01
CA HIS A 569 16.57 -4.29 -5.27
C HIS A 569 15.44 -4.75 -6.21
N ALA A 570 14.46 -5.48 -5.70
CA ALA A 570 13.32 -5.92 -6.50
C ALA A 570 12.52 -4.73 -7.03
N LYS A 571 12.31 -3.66 -6.24
CA LYS A 571 11.65 -2.42 -6.71
C LYS A 571 12.46 -1.71 -7.82
N SER A 572 13.78 -1.61 -7.67
CA SER A 572 14.69 -1.13 -8.72
C SER A 572 14.51 -1.92 -10.02
N LEU A 573 14.54 -3.25 -9.97
CA LEU A 573 14.35 -4.10 -11.15
C LEU A 573 12.95 -3.92 -11.77
N LEU A 574 11.89 -3.88 -10.96
CA LEU A 574 10.52 -3.59 -11.44
C LEU A 574 10.46 -2.23 -12.18
N CYS A 575 11.19 -1.21 -11.72
CA CYS A 575 11.26 0.10 -12.38
C CYS A 575 12.12 0.14 -13.65
N LEU A 576 13.20 -0.62 -13.71
CA LEU A 576 14.01 -0.75 -14.92
C LEU A 576 13.22 -1.48 -16.02
N LEU A 577 12.47 -2.51 -15.65
CA LEU A 577 11.61 -3.29 -16.54
C LEU A 577 10.34 -2.55 -16.98
N SER A 578 9.86 -1.57 -16.20
CA SER A 578 8.62 -0.83 -16.47
C SER A 578 8.63 0.01 -17.75
N LYS A 579 9.80 0.16 -18.41
CA LYS A 579 9.94 0.72 -19.75
C LYS A 579 9.41 -0.17 -20.87
N GLU A 580 9.55 -1.48 -20.73
CA GLU A 580 9.20 -2.47 -21.75
C GLU A 580 7.83 -3.11 -21.46
N ALA A 581 7.62 -3.53 -20.21
CA ALA A 581 6.38 -4.15 -19.80
C ALA A 581 6.03 -3.79 -18.35
N GLN A 582 4.73 -3.68 -18.06
CA GLN A 582 4.22 -3.50 -16.71
C GLN A 582 3.80 -4.88 -16.15
N PRO A 583 4.33 -5.31 -14.99
CA PRO A 583 3.86 -6.52 -14.33
C PRO A 583 2.50 -6.29 -13.65
N VAL A 584 1.79 -7.38 -13.39
CA VAL A 584 0.59 -7.41 -12.54
C VAL A 584 0.92 -8.14 -11.24
N GLU A 585 0.58 -7.55 -10.09
CA GLU A 585 0.70 -8.24 -8.80
C GLU A 585 -0.31 -9.40 -8.71
N VAL A 586 0.20 -10.61 -8.46
CA VAL A 586 -0.56 -11.86 -8.46
C VAL A 586 -1.26 -12.03 -7.11
N ARG A 587 -2.59 -12.09 -7.14
CA ARG A 587 -3.43 -12.21 -5.94
C ARG A 587 -3.63 -13.66 -5.53
N THR A 588 -2.65 -14.23 -4.85
CA THR A 588 -2.85 -15.38 -3.95
C THR A 588 -3.51 -14.93 -2.65
N ALA A 589 -3.92 -15.87 -1.79
CA ALA A 589 -4.24 -15.54 -0.40
C ALA A 589 -2.96 -14.98 0.27
N PRO A 590 -3.00 -13.81 0.92
CA PRO A 590 -1.79 -13.17 1.42
C PRO A 590 -1.15 -13.99 2.54
N GLU A 591 0.07 -14.46 2.30
CA GLU A 591 0.94 -14.93 3.38
C GLU A 591 1.24 -13.74 4.28
N ILE A 592 0.79 -13.79 5.54
CA ILE A 592 1.00 -12.74 6.56
C ILE A 592 1.81 -13.26 7.74
N ASP A 593 2.61 -12.38 8.36
CA ASP A 593 3.24 -12.69 9.64
C ASP A 593 2.33 -12.39 10.84
N VAL A 594 2.83 -12.70 12.04
CA VAL A 594 2.16 -12.45 13.33
C VAL A 594 1.91 -10.96 13.63
N THR A 595 2.43 -10.04 12.82
CA THR A 595 2.15 -8.59 12.89
C THR A 595 1.13 -8.13 11.85
N GLY A 596 0.59 -9.05 11.05
CA GLY A 596 -0.38 -8.78 10.00
C GLY A 596 0.21 -8.18 8.72
N ARG A 597 1.55 -8.18 8.56
CA ARG A 597 2.24 -7.69 7.37
C ARG A 597 2.33 -8.80 6.31
N VAL A 598 2.09 -8.48 5.05
CA VAL A 598 2.32 -9.41 3.93
C VAL A 598 3.81 -9.76 3.82
N VAL A 599 4.14 -11.06 3.91
CA VAL A 599 5.52 -11.58 3.82
C VAL A 599 5.92 -12.05 2.43
N ARG A 600 4.96 -12.19 1.50
CA ARG A 600 5.21 -12.58 0.12
C ARG A 600 4.43 -11.71 -0.87
N ARG A 601 5.11 -11.22 -1.91
CA ARG A 601 4.48 -10.50 -3.04
C ARG A 601 5.02 -11.02 -4.37
N ASP A 602 4.12 -11.44 -5.27
CA ASP A 602 4.46 -12.04 -6.57
C ASP A 602 4.02 -11.10 -7.70
N TYR A 603 4.91 -10.77 -8.64
CA TYR A 603 4.69 -9.86 -9.77
C TYR A 603 4.90 -10.57 -11.10
N ARG A 604 3.90 -10.60 -11.99
CA ARG A 604 3.92 -11.39 -13.23
C ARG A 604 3.86 -10.54 -14.49
N TYR A 605 4.82 -10.75 -15.40
CA TYR A 605 4.87 -10.16 -16.74
C TYR A 605 4.17 -11.07 -17.74
N GLY A 606 2.86 -10.85 -17.96
CA GLY A 606 2.01 -11.76 -18.73
C GLY A 606 2.51 -12.09 -20.13
N SER A 607 3.03 -11.11 -20.88
CA SER A 607 3.57 -11.26 -22.24
C SER A 607 4.90 -12.03 -22.32
N TYR A 608 5.61 -12.18 -21.20
CA TYR A 608 6.86 -12.93 -21.09
C TYR A 608 6.69 -14.24 -20.32
N GLY A 609 5.57 -14.44 -19.63
CA GLY A 609 5.37 -15.56 -18.71
C GLY A 609 6.28 -15.53 -17.47
N PHE A 610 7.06 -14.46 -17.29
CA PHE A 610 8.03 -14.26 -16.22
C PHE A 610 7.37 -13.83 -14.90
N THR A 611 7.85 -14.36 -13.77
CA THR A 611 7.40 -13.97 -12.41
C THR A 611 8.58 -13.54 -11.53
N ILE A 612 8.44 -12.41 -10.84
CA ILE A 612 9.32 -11.98 -9.74
C ILE A 612 8.57 -12.14 -8.41
N SER A 613 9.11 -12.91 -7.48
CA SER A 613 8.58 -13.07 -6.11
C SER A 613 9.48 -12.39 -5.08
N LEU A 614 8.90 -11.72 -4.09
CA LEU A 614 9.60 -11.09 -2.98
C LEU A 614 9.23 -11.81 -1.69
N PHE A 615 10.22 -12.37 -0.99
CA PHE A 615 10.05 -13.04 0.31
C PHE A 615 10.71 -12.23 1.43
N TRP A 616 9.90 -11.81 2.40
CA TRP A 616 10.34 -11.13 3.62
C TRP A 616 10.95 -12.13 4.61
N SER A 617 12.26 -12.34 4.48
CA SER A 617 13.06 -13.17 5.39
C SER A 617 14.33 -12.42 5.76
N PRO A 618 14.24 -11.39 6.64
CA PRO A 618 15.35 -10.46 6.89
C PRO A 618 16.61 -11.11 7.51
N PHE A 619 16.48 -12.33 8.04
CA PHE A 619 17.58 -13.11 8.60
C PHE A 619 17.93 -14.36 7.76
N LEU A 620 17.18 -14.67 6.69
CA LEU A 620 17.21 -15.92 5.90
C LEU A 620 16.90 -17.23 6.67
N VAL A 621 17.20 -17.28 7.98
CA VAL A 621 16.85 -18.35 8.91
C VAL A 621 15.55 -18.07 9.65
N LYS A 622 14.94 -19.11 10.22
CA LYS A 622 13.76 -19.03 11.07
C LYS A 622 14.02 -18.06 12.24
N ALA A 623 13.27 -16.97 12.28
CA ALA A 623 13.36 -15.94 13.31
C ALA A 623 11.98 -15.58 13.85
N ASN A 624 11.85 -15.52 15.17
CA ASN A 624 10.61 -15.15 15.86
C ASN A 624 10.82 -13.88 16.68
N LEU A 625 9.86 -12.95 16.69
CA LEU A 625 9.88 -11.81 17.62
C LEU A 625 9.50 -12.31 19.03
N SER A 626 10.50 -12.52 19.89
CA SER A 626 10.32 -13.10 21.23
C SER A 626 9.95 -12.08 22.29
N ASN A 627 10.26 -10.80 22.08
CA ASN A 627 9.75 -9.70 22.90
C ASN A 627 9.52 -8.45 22.05
N ALA A 628 8.25 -8.13 21.77
CA ALA A 628 7.89 -6.97 20.96
C ALA A 628 8.30 -5.63 21.61
N THR A 629 8.14 -5.49 22.93
CA THR A 629 8.47 -4.27 23.69
C THR A 629 9.96 -3.93 23.64
N LEU A 630 10.83 -4.94 23.60
CA LEU A 630 12.28 -4.78 23.46
C LEU A 630 12.77 -4.89 22.01
N GLY A 631 11.87 -5.14 21.04
CA GLY A 631 12.23 -5.43 19.65
C GLY A 631 13.14 -6.65 19.48
N GLN A 632 13.08 -7.62 20.40
CA GLN A 632 14.02 -8.74 20.49
C GLN A 632 13.56 -9.96 19.71
N TRP A 633 14.51 -10.56 18.99
CA TRP A 633 14.32 -11.70 18.11
C TRP A 633 15.05 -12.95 18.60
N ASP A 634 14.43 -14.11 18.39
CA ASP A 634 15.04 -15.42 18.57
C ASP A 634 15.34 -16.02 17.19
N LEU A 635 16.63 -16.13 16.85
CA LEU A 635 17.13 -16.60 15.55
C LEU A 635 17.63 -18.04 15.68
N HIS A 636 17.05 -18.95 14.89
CA HIS A 636 17.48 -20.35 14.82
C HIS A 636 18.54 -20.51 13.71
N LEU A 637 19.81 -20.34 14.06
CA LEU A 637 20.93 -20.28 13.10
C LEU A 637 21.15 -21.59 12.33
N ASP A 638 20.57 -22.69 12.80
CA ASP A 638 20.58 -24.03 12.20
C ASP A 638 19.38 -24.33 11.29
N THR A 639 18.38 -23.45 11.25
CA THR A 639 17.07 -23.70 10.63
C THR A 639 16.74 -22.65 9.58
N ALA A 640 16.74 -23.01 8.30
CA ALA A 640 16.29 -22.11 7.22
C ALA A 640 14.83 -21.64 7.42
N ASP A 641 14.51 -20.43 6.98
CA ASP A 641 13.15 -19.88 7.09
C ASP A 641 12.21 -20.59 6.10
N ALA A 642 11.22 -21.30 6.64
CA ALA A 642 10.25 -22.06 5.86
C ALA A 642 9.54 -21.22 4.78
N ARG A 643 9.31 -19.92 5.03
CA ARG A 643 8.57 -19.01 4.13
C ARG A 643 9.14 -18.93 2.71
N TRP A 644 10.45 -19.07 2.55
CA TRP A 644 11.08 -19.19 1.23
C TRP A 644 11.54 -20.62 0.93
N ALA A 645 11.97 -21.37 1.96
CA ALA A 645 12.56 -22.69 1.77
C ALA A 645 11.55 -23.74 1.26
N SER A 646 10.26 -23.63 1.59
CA SER A 646 9.22 -24.51 1.04
C SER A 646 8.91 -24.27 -0.44
N HIS A 647 9.22 -23.06 -0.94
CA HIS A 647 8.93 -22.62 -2.31
C HIS A 647 10.15 -22.64 -3.23
N ILE A 648 11.32 -23.02 -2.73
CA ILE A 648 12.57 -22.89 -3.49
C ILE A 648 12.53 -23.60 -4.85
N ALA A 649 11.83 -24.73 -4.95
CA ALA A 649 11.69 -25.51 -6.19
C ALA A 649 10.75 -24.86 -7.24
N ASP A 650 10.00 -23.82 -6.87
CA ASP A 650 9.12 -23.06 -7.77
C ASP A 650 9.89 -22.01 -8.63
N PHE A 651 11.23 -21.93 -8.48
CA PHE A 651 12.07 -20.85 -9.03
C PHE A 651 13.25 -21.33 -9.91
N ASP A 652 13.47 -20.64 -11.03
CA ASP A 652 14.72 -20.75 -11.83
C ASP A 652 15.89 -19.99 -11.19
N TYR A 653 15.59 -18.87 -10.50
CA TYR A 653 16.60 -17.96 -9.94
C TYR A 653 16.25 -17.53 -8.52
N VAL A 654 17.26 -17.44 -7.65
CA VAL A 654 17.07 -17.09 -6.24
C VAL A 654 18.11 -16.07 -5.81
N VAL A 655 17.72 -14.80 -5.72
CA VAL A 655 18.57 -13.69 -5.25
C VAL A 655 18.45 -13.58 -3.73
N MET A 656 19.51 -13.95 -3.00
CA MET A 656 19.55 -13.93 -1.53
C MET A 656 20.36 -12.73 -1.02
N SER A 657 19.84 -12.03 -0.02
CA SER A 657 20.58 -10.97 0.69
C SER A 657 20.03 -10.67 2.08
N GLY A 658 20.87 -10.15 2.98
CA GLY A 658 20.44 -9.70 4.30
C GLY A 658 21.62 -9.57 5.26
N THR A 659 21.73 -8.45 5.98
CA THR A 659 22.85 -8.19 6.92
C THR A 659 22.44 -7.23 8.03
N ASN A 660 21.91 -6.07 7.66
CA ASN A 660 21.62 -4.99 8.60
C ASN A 660 20.58 -5.35 9.67
N TRP A 661 19.69 -6.30 9.40
CA TRP A 661 18.74 -6.79 10.41
C TRP A 661 19.40 -7.58 11.56
N PHE A 662 20.59 -8.16 11.38
CA PHE A 662 21.31 -8.86 12.45
C PHE A 662 21.86 -7.92 13.55
N LEU A 663 21.77 -6.60 13.35
CA LEU A 663 22.01 -5.57 14.37
C LEU A 663 20.82 -5.41 15.34
N ARG A 664 19.62 -5.91 15.02
CA ARG A 664 18.47 -5.93 15.94
C ARG A 664 18.81 -6.74 17.20
N PRO A 665 18.29 -6.40 18.39
CA PRO A 665 18.40 -7.23 19.59
C PRO A 665 18.07 -8.71 19.29
N SER A 666 19.07 -9.59 19.34
CA SER A 666 18.96 -10.98 18.86
C SER A 666 19.56 -12.00 19.82
N VAL A 667 18.79 -13.04 20.16
CA VAL A 667 19.23 -14.25 20.84
C VAL A 667 19.38 -15.37 19.80
N TYR A 668 20.52 -16.06 19.84
CA TYR A 668 20.91 -17.08 18.86
C TYR A 668 20.64 -18.48 19.40
N ARG A 669 20.04 -19.35 18.57
CA ARG A 669 19.67 -20.72 18.92
C ARG A 669 20.17 -21.75 17.90
N GLU A 670 20.56 -22.90 18.40
CA GLU A 670 20.88 -24.13 17.66
C GLU A 670 20.37 -25.34 18.47
N GLY A 671 19.77 -26.34 17.81
CA GLY A 671 19.11 -27.47 18.48
C GLY A 671 18.01 -27.05 19.46
N GLY A 672 17.42 -25.87 19.25
CA GLY A 672 16.48 -25.20 20.18
C GLY A 672 17.12 -24.55 21.42
N ARG A 673 18.39 -24.85 21.72
CA ARG A 673 19.15 -24.31 22.86
C ARG A 673 19.69 -22.92 22.52
N VAL A 674 19.84 -22.04 23.52
CA VAL A 674 20.53 -20.76 23.33
C VAL A 674 22.03 -21.02 23.21
N VAL A 675 22.66 -20.52 22.14
CA VAL A 675 24.12 -20.58 21.92
C VAL A 675 24.81 -19.23 22.14
N GLY A 676 24.04 -18.13 22.15
CA GLY A 676 24.52 -16.81 22.52
C GLY A 676 23.50 -15.70 22.23
N ARG A 677 23.96 -14.46 22.23
CA ARG A 677 23.20 -13.25 21.86
C ARG A 677 24.11 -12.19 21.22
N ASN A 678 23.56 -11.16 20.59
CA ASN A 678 24.35 -9.95 20.29
C ASN A 678 24.31 -8.94 21.46
N ALA A 679 25.18 -7.92 21.40
CA ALA A 679 25.30 -6.88 22.43
C ALA A 679 23.97 -6.17 22.74
N ALA A 680 23.15 -5.94 21.71
CA ALA A 680 21.87 -5.24 21.80
C ALA A 680 20.73 -6.05 22.44
N ALA A 681 20.87 -7.38 22.57
CA ALA A 681 19.88 -8.24 23.23
C ALA A 681 19.96 -8.15 24.75
N ALA A 682 18.81 -8.23 25.43
CA ALA A 682 18.76 -8.41 26.87
C ALA A 682 19.37 -9.76 27.28
N ALA A 683 19.84 -9.86 28.53
CA ALA A 683 20.48 -11.08 29.04
C ALA A 683 19.49 -12.26 29.11
N ALA A 684 19.70 -13.29 28.28
CA ALA A 684 18.86 -14.48 28.21
C ALA A 684 19.39 -15.58 29.14
N GLY A 685 19.44 -15.29 30.44
CA GLY A 685 20.16 -16.12 31.43
C GLY A 685 21.68 -16.03 31.20
N ASN A 686 22.37 -17.17 31.29
CA ASN A 686 23.83 -17.25 31.12
C ASN A 686 24.26 -17.23 29.63
N SER A 687 23.61 -16.42 28.80
CA SER A 687 23.86 -16.34 27.34
C SER A 687 25.12 -15.53 27.03
N THR A 688 26.15 -16.19 26.51
CA THR A 688 27.39 -15.55 26.02
C THR A 688 27.10 -14.58 24.87
N GLU A 689 27.83 -13.48 24.80
CA GLU A 689 27.77 -12.57 23.65
C GLU A 689 28.58 -13.12 22.46
N LEU A 690 28.03 -13.00 21.26
CA LEU A 690 28.64 -13.44 20.01
C LEU A 690 28.66 -12.30 18.98
N PRO A 691 29.79 -12.05 18.29
CA PRO A 691 29.87 -11.05 17.24
C PRO A 691 28.87 -11.29 16.10
N VAL A 692 28.20 -10.23 15.66
CA VAL A 692 27.17 -10.28 14.61
C VAL A 692 27.64 -10.96 13.31
N PRO A 693 28.87 -10.76 12.79
CA PRO A 693 29.35 -11.46 11.59
C PRO A 693 29.32 -13.00 11.70
N ARG A 694 29.45 -13.55 12.92
CA ARG A 694 29.36 -15.00 13.16
C ARG A 694 27.94 -15.52 12.92
N ALA A 695 26.93 -14.76 13.34
CA ALA A 695 25.52 -15.09 13.09
C ALA A 695 25.16 -14.92 11.61
N VAL A 696 25.71 -13.89 10.93
CA VAL A 696 25.58 -13.72 9.48
C VAL A 696 26.16 -14.92 8.72
N ARG A 697 27.40 -15.34 9.02
CA ARG A 697 28.05 -16.52 8.41
C ARG A 697 27.20 -17.79 8.59
N ALA A 698 26.72 -18.02 9.82
CA ALA A 698 25.89 -19.18 10.14
C ALA A 698 24.57 -19.17 9.35
N ALA A 699 23.87 -18.04 9.32
CA ALA A 699 22.60 -17.91 8.62
C ALA A 699 22.73 -18.10 7.10
N PHE A 700 23.76 -17.53 6.46
CA PHE A 700 24.02 -17.78 5.04
C PHE A 700 24.40 -19.24 4.77
N ARG A 701 25.26 -19.85 5.59
CA ARG A 701 25.64 -21.26 5.45
C ARG A 701 24.42 -22.19 5.59
N THR A 702 23.51 -21.90 6.50
CA THR A 702 22.25 -22.65 6.70
C THR A 702 21.28 -22.44 5.54
N ALA A 703 21.13 -21.21 5.04
CA ALA A 703 20.26 -20.91 3.91
C ALA A 703 20.77 -21.58 2.61
N LEU A 704 22.03 -21.40 2.28
CA LEU A 704 22.67 -22.03 1.10
C LEU A 704 22.70 -23.56 1.22
N GLY A 705 22.99 -24.09 2.41
CA GLY A 705 22.94 -25.52 2.69
C GLY A 705 21.53 -26.12 2.51
N ALA A 706 20.48 -25.41 2.88
CA ALA A 706 19.10 -25.83 2.63
C ALA A 706 18.74 -25.87 1.14
N ILE A 707 19.29 -24.95 0.33
CA ILE A 707 19.12 -24.98 -1.13
C ILE A 707 19.91 -26.15 -1.74
N ALA A 708 21.18 -26.35 -1.33
CA ALA A 708 22.01 -27.46 -1.81
C ALA A 708 21.44 -28.86 -1.43
N ALA A 709 20.68 -28.93 -0.33
CA ALA A 709 19.96 -30.13 0.09
C ALA A 709 18.56 -30.31 -0.56
N SER A 710 18.04 -29.29 -1.27
CA SER A 710 16.69 -29.34 -1.86
C SER A 710 16.64 -30.28 -3.06
N GLU A 711 15.78 -31.30 -3.01
CA GLU A 711 15.65 -32.26 -4.11
C GLU A 711 14.88 -31.71 -5.32
N GLY A 712 14.06 -30.68 -5.14
CA GLY A 712 13.29 -30.07 -6.23
C GLY A 712 14.06 -29.02 -7.02
N PHE A 713 15.05 -28.35 -6.43
CA PHE A 713 15.72 -27.21 -7.06
C PHE A 713 16.80 -27.63 -8.07
N ARG A 714 16.83 -26.90 -9.20
CA ARG A 714 17.82 -26.98 -10.29
C ARG A 714 18.02 -25.61 -10.97
N GLY A 715 18.02 -24.55 -10.15
CA GLY A 715 18.15 -23.16 -10.59
C GLY A 715 19.51 -22.56 -10.24
N LYS A 716 19.67 -21.25 -10.47
CA LYS A 716 20.85 -20.49 -10.03
C LYS A 716 20.53 -19.68 -8.76
N VAL A 717 21.38 -19.79 -7.74
CA VAL A 717 21.34 -18.93 -6.54
C VAL A 717 22.33 -17.79 -6.73
N ILE A 718 21.88 -16.55 -6.55
CA ILE A 718 22.70 -15.35 -6.59
C ILE A 718 22.78 -14.77 -5.17
N LEU A 719 23.93 -14.89 -4.51
CA LEU A 719 24.17 -14.16 -3.26
C LEU A 719 24.56 -12.73 -3.62
N ARG A 720 23.78 -11.73 -3.18
CA ARG A 720 24.18 -10.32 -3.24
C ARG A 720 24.91 -9.94 -1.94
N THR A 721 26.10 -9.36 -2.07
CA THR A 721 26.89 -8.95 -0.90
C THR A 721 26.27 -7.76 -0.15
N VAL A 722 26.85 -7.46 1.01
CA VAL A 722 26.51 -6.32 1.87
C VAL A 722 26.60 -4.98 1.12
N THR A 723 25.68 -4.08 1.45
CA THR A 723 25.76 -2.66 1.12
C THR A 723 25.88 -1.86 2.42
N PRO A 724 26.83 -0.91 2.51
CA PRO A 724 27.03 -0.07 3.69
C PRO A 724 25.88 0.89 3.93
N ALA A 725 25.83 1.39 5.16
CA ALA A 725 25.12 2.62 5.54
C ALA A 725 26.13 3.78 5.69
N HIS A 726 25.74 5.00 5.31
CA HIS A 726 26.66 6.15 5.26
C HIS A 726 26.28 7.29 6.22
N PHE A 727 26.09 6.98 7.50
CA PHE A 727 25.85 8.02 8.52
C PHE A 727 27.11 8.84 8.81
N GLU A 728 26.96 10.17 8.90
CA GLU A 728 28.02 11.12 9.26
C GLU A 728 27.62 11.94 10.48
N ASN A 729 28.60 12.30 11.32
CA ASN A 729 28.43 13.12 12.53
C ASN A 729 27.53 12.51 13.64
N GLY A 730 27.22 11.23 13.54
CA GLY A 730 26.46 10.43 14.52
C GLY A 730 26.06 9.09 13.91
N GLU A 731 25.37 8.25 14.68
CA GLU A 731 24.68 7.06 14.17
C GLU A 731 23.19 7.34 13.91
N TRP A 732 22.48 6.34 13.38
CA TRP A 732 21.03 6.34 13.09
C TRP A 732 20.13 6.75 14.27
N ASN A 733 20.60 6.59 15.51
CA ASN A 733 19.89 6.91 16.76
C ASN A 733 20.42 8.17 17.48
N THR A 734 21.57 8.72 17.06
CA THR A 734 22.29 9.79 17.76
C THR A 734 22.40 11.08 16.93
N GLY A 735 21.66 11.15 15.82
CA GLY A 735 21.52 12.36 14.99
C GLY A 735 22.43 12.41 13.77
N GLY A 736 23.00 11.27 13.34
CA GLY A 736 23.80 11.20 12.12
C GLY A 736 22.96 11.39 10.84
N ASP A 737 23.59 11.87 9.77
CA ASP A 737 22.95 12.12 8.47
C ASP A 737 23.92 11.88 7.29
N CYS A 738 23.38 11.67 6.09
CA CYS A 738 24.06 11.37 4.83
C CYS A 738 23.83 12.51 3.84
N VAL A 739 24.39 13.68 4.15
CA VAL A 739 24.13 14.94 3.43
C VAL A 739 25.01 15.14 2.18
N ARG A 740 25.89 14.19 1.85
CA ARG A 740 26.76 14.26 0.66
C ARG A 740 25.94 14.25 -0.63
N THR A 741 26.44 14.97 -1.64
CA THR A 741 25.80 15.17 -2.95
C THR A 741 26.54 14.52 -4.12
N ARG A 742 27.72 13.94 -3.86
CA ARG A 742 28.57 13.26 -4.84
C ARG A 742 29.11 11.92 -4.29
N PRO A 743 29.47 10.96 -5.16
CA PRO A 743 30.25 9.80 -4.79
C PRO A 743 31.60 10.17 -4.15
N PHE A 744 32.16 9.24 -3.38
CA PHE A 744 33.59 9.19 -3.15
C PHE A 744 34.32 8.77 -4.43
N ARG A 745 35.53 9.29 -4.67
CA ARG A 745 36.47 8.61 -5.57
C ARG A 745 37.08 7.41 -4.86
N ARG A 746 37.55 6.43 -5.64
CA ARG A 746 38.38 5.34 -5.11
C ARG A 746 39.59 5.94 -4.35
N ARG A 747 39.86 5.45 -3.14
CA ARG A 747 40.83 5.98 -2.15
C ARG A 747 40.44 7.29 -1.43
N GLU A 748 39.29 7.92 -1.69
CA GLU A 748 38.74 8.95 -0.77
C GLU A 748 38.12 8.32 0.49
N ARG A 749 37.88 7.00 0.47
CA ARG A 749 37.42 6.18 1.59
C ARG A 749 37.97 4.74 1.48
N GLU A 750 38.14 4.08 2.62
CA GLU A 750 38.34 2.63 2.74
C GLU A 750 37.06 1.96 3.26
N LEU A 751 36.83 0.70 2.86
CA LEU A 751 35.66 -0.08 3.25
C LEU A 751 35.57 -0.22 4.77
N GLY A 752 34.38 -0.01 5.33
CA GLY A 752 34.13 -0.17 6.76
C GLY A 752 34.45 -1.58 7.26
N ALA A 753 35.04 -1.68 8.46
CA ALA A 753 35.48 -2.97 9.00
C ALA A 753 34.32 -3.96 9.18
N VAL A 754 33.14 -3.48 9.57
CA VAL A 754 31.93 -4.29 9.74
C VAL A 754 31.45 -4.82 8.38
N GLU A 755 31.44 -4.00 7.34
CA GLU A 755 31.08 -4.41 5.99
C GLU A 755 32.12 -5.35 5.38
N ALA A 756 33.41 -5.15 5.65
CA ALA A 756 34.46 -6.09 5.26
C ALA A 756 34.26 -7.47 5.92
N GLU A 757 33.94 -7.52 7.21
CA GLU A 757 33.62 -8.75 7.94
C GLU A 757 32.32 -9.40 7.45
N TYR A 758 31.26 -8.63 7.17
CA TYR A 758 30.00 -9.14 6.62
C TYR A 758 30.20 -9.69 5.20
N ARG A 759 30.94 -8.99 4.34
CA ARG A 759 31.28 -9.49 2.99
C ARG A 759 32.10 -10.78 3.08
N ALA A 760 33.10 -10.84 3.96
CA ALA A 760 33.88 -12.05 4.18
C ALA A 760 33.00 -13.21 4.67
N ALA A 761 32.13 -12.98 5.65
CA ALA A 761 31.18 -13.97 6.16
C ALA A 761 30.24 -14.53 5.07
N GLN A 762 29.76 -13.66 4.16
CA GLN A 762 28.93 -14.06 3.02
C GLN A 762 29.70 -14.86 1.97
N VAL A 763 30.87 -14.35 1.54
CA VAL A 763 31.70 -14.98 0.49
C VAL A 763 32.25 -16.33 0.94
N ASP A 764 32.66 -16.45 2.20
CA ASP A 764 33.09 -17.72 2.77
C ASP A 764 31.95 -18.74 2.84
N ALA A 765 30.75 -18.34 3.28
CA ALA A 765 29.59 -19.24 3.34
C ALA A 765 29.19 -19.76 1.95
N LEU A 766 29.35 -18.94 0.91
CA LEU A 766 29.15 -19.34 -0.48
C LEU A 766 30.18 -20.41 -0.90
N ARG A 767 31.48 -20.11 -0.74
CA ARG A 767 32.60 -21.00 -1.10
C ARG A 767 32.59 -22.31 -0.31
N GLU A 768 32.26 -22.26 0.98
CA GLU A 768 32.07 -23.46 1.81
C GLU A 768 30.95 -24.35 1.27
N THR A 769 29.86 -23.75 0.75
CA THR A 769 28.75 -24.51 0.17
C THR A 769 29.12 -25.06 -1.21
N GLU A 770 29.73 -24.26 -2.09
CA GLU A 770 30.25 -24.66 -3.40
C GLU A 770 31.16 -25.90 -3.27
N ALA A 771 32.10 -25.87 -2.31
CA ALA A 771 33.06 -26.96 -2.09
C ALA A 771 32.45 -28.28 -1.57
N VAL A 772 31.21 -28.27 -1.05
CA VAL A 772 30.51 -29.48 -0.58
C VAL A 772 29.28 -29.86 -1.43
N MET A 773 28.85 -29.01 -2.36
CA MET A 773 27.70 -29.27 -3.21
C MET A 773 28.04 -30.30 -4.30
N ARG A 774 27.37 -31.46 -4.24
CA ARG A 774 27.62 -32.62 -5.13
C ARG A 774 26.50 -32.86 -6.15
N ARG A 775 25.69 -31.84 -6.45
CA ARG A 775 24.42 -31.98 -7.19
C ARG A 775 24.47 -31.23 -8.52
N ASP A 776 24.51 -31.99 -9.61
CA ASP A 776 24.49 -31.42 -10.96
C ASP A 776 23.21 -30.61 -11.23
N GLY A 777 23.38 -29.40 -11.76
CA GLY A 777 22.28 -28.53 -12.20
C GLY A 777 21.80 -27.49 -11.18
N THR A 778 22.53 -27.26 -10.09
CA THR A 778 22.35 -26.06 -9.25
C THR A 778 23.63 -25.24 -9.33
N ASP A 779 23.53 -23.94 -9.66
CA ASP A 779 24.69 -23.05 -9.71
C ASP A 779 24.64 -22.04 -8.56
N LEU A 780 25.78 -21.80 -7.91
CA LEU A 780 25.95 -20.75 -6.91
C LEU A 780 26.75 -19.60 -7.55
N LEU A 781 26.29 -18.36 -7.37
CA LEU A 781 26.85 -17.16 -7.98
C LEU A 781 27.00 -16.03 -6.95
N LEU A 782 28.07 -15.25 -7.06
CA LEU A 782 28.32 -14.07 -6.24
C LEU A 782 28.05 -12.79 -7.03
N LEU A 783 27.02 -12.03 -6.65
CA LEU A 783 26.78 -10.66 -7.09
C LEU A 783 27.44 -9.73 -6.07
N ASP A 784 28.74 -9.46 -6.27
CA ASP A 784 29.50 -8.58 -5.37
C ASP A 784 29.33 -7.11 -5.74
N ILE A 785 28.71 -6.36 -4.84
CA ILE A 785 28.37 -4.94 -5.02
C ILE A 785 29.14 -4.02 -4.06
N THR A 786 29.90 -4.57 -3.11
CA THR A 786 30.32 -3.80 -1.92
C THR A 786 31.32 -2.67 -2.25
N GLU A 787 32.36 -2.91 -3.07
CA GLU A 787 33.32 -1.84 -3.46
C GLU A 787 32.59 -0.70 -4.20
N ALA A 788 31.60 -1.02 -5.05
CA ALA A 788 30.82 -0.03 -5.77
C ALA A 788 29.91 0.80 -4.84
N MET A 789 29.17 0.15 -3.93
CA MET A 789 28.20 0.87 -3.08
C MET A 789 28.85 1.65 -1.94
N ASP A 790 30.03 1.24 -1.45
CA ASP A 790 30.80 1.96 -0.42
C ASP A 790 31.32 3.34 -0.88
N LEU A 791 31.29 3.58 -2.19
CA LEU A 791 31.62 4.86 -2.79
C LEU A 791 30.40 5.79 -2.97
N ARG A 792 29.19 5.42 -2.51
CA ARG A 792 27.91 6.10 -2.83
C ARG A 792 27.14 6.71 -1.64
N PRO A 793 27.75 7.51 -0.75
CA PRO A 793 27.02 8.16 0.36
C PRO A 793 25.90 9.12 -0.12
N ASP A 794 25.98 9.58 -1.37
CA ASP A 794 25.04 10.49 -2.00
C ASP A 794 23.69 9.86 -2.38
N GLY A 795 23.66 8.54 -2.57
CA GLY A 795 22.50 7.80 -3.07
C GLY A 795 21.41 7.47 -2.05
N HIS A 796 21.59 7.82 -0.79
CA HIS A 796 20.61 7.54 0.27
C HIS A 796 19.49 8.58 0.36
N PRO A 797 18.28 8.22 0.85
CA PRO A 797 17.20 9.17 1.08
C PRO A 797 17.52 10.29 2.07
N SER A 798 18.35 10.06 3.10
CA SER A 798 18.47 11.00 4.23
C SER A 798 17.05 11.27 4.78
N ARG A 799 16.69 12.52 5.02
CA ARG A 799 15.35 13.00 5.40
C ARG A 799 14.33 13.08 4.25
N TYR A 800 14.71 12.64 3.05
CA TYR A 800 13.92 12.78 1.82
C TYR A 800 13.25 11.45 1.38
N GLY A 801 12.91 10.60 2.34
CA GLY A 801 12.04 9.42 2.14
C GLY A 801 10.59 9.62 2.64
N HIS A 802 10.24 10.80 3.12
CA HIS A 802 8.94 11.09 3.72
C HIS A 802 8.65 12.60 3.70
N PRO A 803 7.41 13.04 4.03
CA PRO A 803 7.11 14.46 4.15
C PRO A 803 7.96 15.16 5.22
N PRO A 804 8.08 16.50 5.18
CA PRO A 804 8.82 17.29 6.17
C PRO A 804 8.40 16.98 7.63
N GLY A 805 9.33 16.43 8.41
CA GLY A 805 9.14 16.01 9.81
C GLY A 805 8.48 14.64 10.00
N GLY A 806 8.10 13.95 8.92
CA GLY A 806 7.67 12.55 8.95
C GLY A 806 8.81 11.58 9.29
N SER A 807 8.55 10.28 9.16
CA SER A 807 9.53 9.23 9.45
C SER A 807 9.30 7.95 8.64
N VAL A 808 10.39 7.27 8.28
CA VAL A 808 10.37 5.93 7.66
C VAL A 808 9.85 4.91 8.67
N GLU A 809 8.89 4.09 8.25
CA GLU A 809 8.14 3.11 9.08
C GLU A 809 7.73 3.66 10.47
N GLY A 810 7.41 4.96 10.56
CA GLY A 810 7.01 5.63 11.80
C GLY A 810 8.13 5.79 12.85
N THR A 811 9.37 5.43 12.55
CA THR A 811 10.43 5.21 13.55
C THR A 811 11.70 6.04 13.36
N PHE A 812 12.10 6.38 12.13
CA PHE A 812 13.36 7.12 11.88
C PHE A 812 13.16 8.30 10.90
N VAL A 813 13.72 9.47 11.22
CA VAL A 813 13.58 10.73 10.44
C VAL A 813 14.70 10.91 9.40
N VAL A 814 15.73 10.05 9.42
CA VAL A 814 16.87 10.09 8.52
C VAL A 814 17.24 8.66 8.14
N ASP A 815 17.21 8.37 6.83
CA ASP A 815 17.52 7.05 6.28
C ASP A 815 18.82 7.09 5.45
N CYS A 816 19.90 6.60 6.05
CA CYS A 816 21.20 6.43 5.40
C CYS A 816 21.55 4.97 5.17
N LEU A 817 20.52 4.12 5.00
CA LEU A 817 20.63 2.68 4.82
C LEU A 817 20.00 2.23 3.49
N HIS A 818 18.76 2.63 3.22
CA HIS A 818 18.08 2.33 1.96
C HIS A 818 18.53 3.25 0.83
N TRP A 819 18.16 2.94 -0.41
CA TRP A 819 18.63 3.64 -1.60
C TRP A 819 17.50 4.36 -2.33
N CYS A 820 17.78 5.58 -2.79
CA CYS A 820 16.90 6.32 -3.68
C CYS A 820 16.62 5.51 -4.96
N LEU A 821 15.37 5.56 -5.43
CA LEU A 821 14.97 5.10 -6.76
C LEU A 821 14.49 6.30 -7.59
N PRO A 822 14.94 6.46 -8.85
CA PRO A 822 16.16 5.87 -9.43
C PRO A 822 17.42 6.24 -8.64
N GLY A 823 18.51 5.51 -8.81
CA GLY A 823 19.76 5.77 -8.08
C GLY A 823 20.82 4.67 -8.20
N PRO A 824 21.93 4.75 -7.44
CA PRO A 824 23.04 3.80 -7.53
C PRO A 824 22.67 2.32 -7.40
N ILE A 825 21.55 2.01 -6.73
CA ILE A 825 21.01 0.65 -6.62
C ILE A 825 20.63 0.01 -7.97
N ASP A 826 20.34 0.81 -9.00
CA ASP A 826 20.04 0.33 -10.36
C ASP A 826 21.22 -0.49 -10.94
N LEU A 827 22.45 -0.24 -10.50
CA LEU A 827 23.65 -1.02 -10.81
C LEU A 827 23.49 -2.51 -10.49
N TRP A 828 22.79 -2.87 -9.41
CA TRP A 828 22.68 -4.27 -8.98
C TRP A 828 21.94 -5.10 -10.05
N SER A 829 21.02 -4.46 -10.79
CA SER A 829 20.32 -5.06 -11.92
C SER A 829 21.12 -5.00 -13.24
N GLU A 830 21.96 -3.98 -13.47
CA GLU A 830 22.94 -3.97 -14.57
C GLU A 830 23.91 -5.16 -14.48
N LEU A 831 24.46 -5.40 -13.28
CA LEU A 831 25.36 -6.51 -12.98
C LEU A 831 24.66 -7.86 -13.08
N LEU A 832 23.47 -7.99 -12.47
CA LEU A 832 22.64 -9.19 -12.57
C LEU A 832 22.32 -9.56 -14.02
N LEU A 833 22.00 -8.58 -14.88
CA LEU A 833 21.78 -8.81 -16.31
C LEU A 833 23.02 -9.40 -17.01
N GLN A 834 24.23 -8.92 -16.70
CA GLN A 834 25.44 -9.52 -17.28
C GLN A 834 25.67 -10.95 -16.76
N MET A 835 25.54 -11.19 -15.46
CA MET A 835 25.72 -12.52 -14.84
C MET A 835 24.72 -13.57 -15.37
N LEU A 836 23.49 -13.16 -15.69
CA LEU A 836 22.46 -14.04 -16.25
C LEU A 836 22.65 -14.35 -17.75
N LEU A 837 23.46 -13.54 -18.45
CA LEU A 837 23.68 -13.64 -19.90
C LEU A 837 25.08 -14.09 -20.30
N SER A 838 26.06 -13.99 -19.40
CA SER A 838 27.36 -14.64 -19.57
C SER A 838 27.17 -16.16 -19.60
N ARG A 839 27.54 -16.78 -20.73
CA ARG A 839 27.81 -18.22 -20.74
C ARG A 839 29.07 -18.45 -19.93
N GLN A 840 28.98 -19.29 -18.90
CA GLN A 840 30.11 -19.93 -18.25
C GLN A 840 30.62 -21.07 -19.14
#